data_AF-A0A9Q0XM61-F1
#
_entry.id   AF-A0A9Q0XM61-F1
#
_cell.length_a   1.000
_cell.length_b   1.000
_cell.length_c   1.000
_cell.angle_alpha   90.00
_cell.angle_beta   90.00
_cell.angle_gamma   90.00
#
_symmetry.space_group_name_H-M   'P 1'
#
loop_
_entity.id
_entity.type
_entity.pdbx_description
1 polymer ?
#
loop_
_entity_poly.entity_id
_entity_poly.type
_entity_poly.pdbx_seq_one_letter_code
_entity_poly.pdbx_strand_id
1 'polypeptide(L)'
;MAQALSGEEFERMQAQLLELRTQNYQLSDELRKNTAELNGLRQRVAFLDKEFSKAQKALSKSKKAQEVDALLSENEMLQGKLHSQEDDFRLQNSTLMQELSKLCSQIEQLEKENKSLREGVAGAAPEGASPTNPLDGELLRLQAENSALQKNMAALQERYEKEVARQAESRGGGKGDATVEPSPAGQEGSEPQASDGGGGSSSGTSQQLLSEVELKWQTEREEKILLKEQLQSLETSKTTEMSRLQQELSKLAEKLKKKQESFLRLQTEKEALYNDSRTKIEEIQQRKDDELKSLQMRNQKLQQELQVANQGFSDLKGQLQSRRKEHEVALQALQDQVACQSAESQEQVETILSENDALRTNLAALEQIQTSKTQEMNLLRDQAAALGAELQQQQSEKEALAAQRDDLNTQLQESLRANTRLVEQLQELGQEKERLLQELEEARKTAEKRKAMLDEMAIETLQEKGRHKEELSNLRLQHEKEVLAVRARYERELRELHEHKKRQEDELRNQLKEEKARSQELESVQQTVEELRLQIQSMDGTKGWFERRLKDAEELIEKRQEEHAEALRLCQEQHTEDLKLKDQEVEATKEKLREIERARDEHMETINRLKQEVKDTVDGQRILEKKGSAALKDLKRQLHLERKRADKLQERLQEILTNSKSRTGIEDLVLADISSPSRAQTGDSSSISSFSYREIMKEGSVAGSNKSTTGSPQSQSQPPRPADLSDEEISELFQRLAEVQQEKWLLEEKVKHLEVSSASMADDLCRKSAIIETYVMDSRIDVSGAHGQVDRSSLSSVLRDLVKPGDENLREMNKKLQNMLEEQLTKNMHLQKVCGESLENKCFKLGENQSPKEKKLSSSRGTPNLER
;
A
#
# COMPACT_ATOMS: atom_id res chain seq x y z
N MET A 1 14.38 -28.51 -51.00
CA MET A 1 13.83 -29.73 -50.38
C MET A 1 12.37 -29.82 -50.76
N ALA A 2 12.00 -30.80 -51.59
CA ALA A 2 10.64 -31.01 -52.05
C ALA A 2 10.44 -32.52 -52.23
N GLN A 3 10.14 -33.21 -51.14
CA GLN A 3 9.50 -34.53 -51.24
C GLN A 3 8.05 -34.27 -51.63
N ALA A 4 7.61 -34.84 -52.76
CA ALA A 4 6.21 -34.85 -53.09
C ALA A 4 5.47 -35.74 -52.09
N LEU A 5 4.41 -35.21 -51.48
CA LEU A 5 3.45 -36.01 -50.72
C LEU A 5 2.93 -37.13 -51.63
N SER A 6 2.79 -38.34 -51.10
CA SER A 6 2.09 -39.40 -51.82
C SER A 6 0.61 -39.03 -52.01
N GLY A 7 -0.05 -39.62 -53.02
CA GLY A 7 -1.46 -39.35 -53.30
C GLY A 7 -2.36 -39.57 -52.08
N GLU A 8 -2.13 -40.67 -51.34
CA GLU A 8 -2.87 -40.97 -50.11
C GLU A 8 -2.65 -39.94 -48.99
N GLU A 9 -1.44 -39.39 -48.85
CA GLU A 9 -1.16 -38.35 -47.85
C GLU A 9 -1.83 -37.02 -48.23
N PHE A 10 -1.84 -36.67 -49.51
CA PHE A 10 -2.56 -35.50 -50.02
C PHE A 10 -4.07 -35.66 -49.85
N GLU A 11 -4.64 -36.81 -50.18
CA GLU A 11 -6.07 -37.10 -50.01
C GLU A 11 -6.48 -37.11 -48.53
N ARG A 12 -5.68 -37.72 -47.63
CA ARG A 12 -5.91 -37.64 -46.17
C ARG A 12 -5.87 -36.19 -45.67
N MET A 13 -4.89 -35.40 -46.10
CA MET A 13 -4.76 -34.00 -45.71
C MET A 13 -5.93 -33.15 -46.25
N GLN A 14 -6.38 -33.41 -47.48
CA GLN A 14 -7.54 -32.74 -48.07
C GLN A 14 -8.84 -33.09 -47.33
N ALA A 15 -9.02 -34.36 -46.94
CA ALA A 15 -10.16 -34.80 -46.15
C ALA A 15 -10.18 -34.16 -44.75
N GLN A 16 -9.04 -34.16 -44.04
CA GLN A 16 -8.89 -33.49 -42.74
C GLN A 16 -9.16 -31.98 -42.83
N LEU A 17 -8.68 -31.32 -43.90
CA LEU A 17 -8.91 -29.89 -44.10
C LEU A 17 -10.38 -29.58 -44.46
N LEU A 18 -11.08 -30.48 -45.14
CA LEU A 18 -12.53 -30.39 -45.33
C LEU A 18 -13.28 -30.56 -43.99
N GLU A 19 -12.91 -31.56 -43.20
CA GLU A 19 -13.53 -31.86 -41.91
C GLU A 19 -13.35 -30.70 -40.92
N LEU A 20 -12.11 -30.21 -40.75
CA LEU A 20 -11.81 -29.04 -39.92
C LEU A 20 -12.59 -27.81 -40.38
N ARG A 21 -12.77 -27.61 -41.70
CA ARG A 21 -13.57 -26.51 -42.23
C ARG A 21 -15.07 -26.69 -41.94
N THR A 22 -15.58 -27.92 -42.00
CA THR A 22 -16.98 -28.23 -41.61
C THR A 22 -17.21 -28.00 -40.12
N GLN A 23 -16.31 -28.48 -39.26
CA GLN A 23 -16.35 -28.23 -37.81
C GLN A 23 -16.27 -26.73 -37.50
N ASN A 24 -15.41 -25.97 -38.21
CA ASN A 24 -15.29 -24.52 -38.02
C ASN A 24 -16.57 -23.75 -38.39
N TYR A 25 -17.28 -24.16 -39.45
CA TYR A 25 -18.60 -23.61 -39.76
C TYR A 25 -19.66 -23.99 -38.71
N GLN A 26 -19.67 -25.23 -38.22
CA GLN A 26 -20.60 -25.67 -37.16
C GLN A 26 -20.41 -24.86 -35.87
N LEU A 27 -19.16 -24.73 -35.40
CA LEU A 27 -18.80 -23.91 -34.24
C LEU A 27 -19.13 -22.41 -34.45
N SER A 28 -19.00 -21.90 -35.68
CA SER A 28 -19.40 -20.52 -36.02
C SER A 28 -20.92 -20.30 -35.99
N ASP A 29 -21.71 -21.33 -36.28
CA ASP A 29 -23.18 -21.29 -36.18
C ASP A 29 -23.65 -21.43 -34.73
N GLU A 30 -23.02 -22.28 -33.95
CA GLU A 30 -23.26 -22.42 -32.51
C GLU A 30 -22.88 -21.13 -31.76
N LEU A 31 -21.72 -20.54 -32.05
CA LEU A 31 -21.30 -19.27 -31.47
C LEU A 31 -22.30 -18.14 -31.82
N ARG A 32 -22.85 -18.13 -33.04
CA ARG A 32 -23.91 -17.18 -33.42
C ARG A 32 -25.22 -17.41 -32.65
N LYS A 33 -25.67 -18.66 -32.47
CA LYS A 33 -26.85 -18.99 -31.65
C LYS A 33 -26.66 -18.58 -30.19
N ASN A 34 -25.56 -19.01 -29.59
CA ASN A 34 -25.19 -18.69 -28.20
C ASN A 34 -25.09 -17.18 -27.98
N THR A 35 -24.57 -16.42 -28.95
CA THR A 35 -24.54 -14.94 -28.90
C THR A 35 -25.94 -14.32 -28.95
N ALA A 36 -26.85 -14.86 -29.77
CA ALA A 36 -28.23 -14.39 -29.84
C ALA A 36 -29.00 -14.68 -28.53
N GLU A 37 -28.86 -15.89 -27.99
CA GLU A 37 -29.46 -16.30 -26.71
C GLU A 37 -28.91 -15.47 -25.54
N LEU A 38 -27.59 -15.27 -25.47
CA LEU A 38 -26.93 -14.45 -24.45
C LEU A 38 -27.40 -12.98 -24.51
N ASN A 39 -27.62 -12.43 -25.70
CA ASN A 39 -28.21 -11.10 -25.86
C ASN A 39 -29.69 -11.05 -25.44
N GLY A 40 -30.48 -12.09 -25.73
CA GLY A 40 -31.85 -12.22 -25.23
C GLY A 40 -31.93 -12.32 -23.70
N LEU A 41 -31.00 -13.06 -23.07
CA LEU A 41 -30.86 -13.14 -21.62
C LEU A 41 -30.46 -11.78 -21.02
N ARG A 42 -29.49 -11.07 -21.62
CA ARG A 42 -29.13 -9.69 -21.20
C ARG A 42 -30.31 -8.73 -21.24
N GLN A 43 -31.12 -8.77 -22.31
CA GLN A 43 -32.33 -7.95 -22.41
C GLN A 43 -33.37 -8.32 -21.33
N ARG A 44 -33.52 -9.61 -21.02
CA ARG A 44 -34.43 -10.10 -19.97
C ARG A 44 -33.97 -9.69 -18.58
N VAL A 45 -32.66 -9.72 -18.30
CA VAL A 45 -32.07 -9.21 -17.04
C VAL A 45 -32.35 -7.71 -16.91
N ALA A 46 -31.98 -6.90 -17.91
CA ALA A 46 -32.21 -5.45 -17.89
C ALA A 46 -33.70 -5.05 -17.78
N PHE A 47 -34.62 -5.89 -18.26
CA PHE A 47 -36.06 -5.73 -18.02
C PHE A 47 -36.44 -6.04 -16.57
N LEU A 48 -35.96 -7.16 -16.01
CA LEU A 48 -36.23 -7.55 -14.62
C LEU A 48 -35.63 -6.55 -13.62
N ASP A 49 -34.42 -6.04 -13.85
CA ASP A 49 -33.79 -4.99 -13.02
C ASP A 49 -34.64 -3.70 -13.00
N LYS A 50 -35.27 -3.38 -14.13
CA LYS A 50 -36.15 -2.21 -14.27
C LYS A 50 -37.48 -2.40 -13.54
N GLU A 51 -38.08 -3.59 -13.58
CA GLU A 51 -39.29 -3.90 -12.81
C GLU A 51 -39.00 -4.05 -11.31
N PHE A 52 -37.86 -4.64 -10.93
CA PHE A 52 -37.39 -4.68 -9.54
C PHE A 52 -37.16 -3.26 -9.01
N SER A 53 -36.47 -2.41 -9.77
CA SER A 53 -36.27 -0.99 -9.43
C SER A 53 -37.59 -0.21 -9.26
N LYS A 54 -38.64 -0.55 -10.03
CA LYS A 54 -39.98 0.01 -9.85
C LYS A 54 -40.65 -0.53 -8.58
N ALA A 55 -40.58 -1.84 -8.34
CA ALA A 55 -41.16 -2.49 -7.17
C ALA A 55 -40.53 -1.96 -5.88
N GLN A 56 -39.20 -1.83 -5.83
CA GLN A 56 -38.47 -1.23 -4.72
C GLN A 56 -38.86 0.24 -4.50
N LYS A 57 -39.05 1.03 -5.57
CA LYS A 57 -39.54 2.42 -5.51
C LYS A 57 -41.03 2.55 -5.16
N ALA A 58 -41.81 1.49 -5.31
CA ALA A 58 -43.20 1.42 -4.83
C ALA A 58 -43.23 1.00 -3.34
N LEU A 59 -42.39 0.05 -2.95
CA LEU A 59 -42.23 -0.42 -1.57
C LEU A 59 -41.73 0.72 -0.66
N SER A 60 -40.66 1.43 -1.04
CA SER A 60 -40.12 2.55 -0.24
C SER A 60 -41.04 3.77 -0.18
N LYS A 61 -42.09 3.84 -1.02
CA LYS A 61 -43.18 4.83 -0.96
C LYS A 61 -44.44 4.28 -0.29
N SER A 62 -44.50 2.99 0.03
CA SER A 62 -45.63 2.37 0.68
C SER A 62 -45.59 2.70 2.16
N LYS A 63 -46.57 3.50 2.62
CA LYS A 63 -46.71 3.79 4.05
C LYS A 63 -46.77 2.51 4.90
N LYS A 64 -47.47 1.47 4.43
CA LYS A 64 -47.53 0.17 5.10
C LYS A 64 -46.19 -0.55 5.22
N ALA A 65 -45.24 -0.32 4.30
CA ALA A 65 -43.90 -0.86 4.44
C ALA A 65 -43.12 -0.08 5.51
N GLN A 66 -43.13 1.25 5.43
CA GLN A 66 -42.50 2.13 6.43
C GLN A 66 -43.08 1.93 7.85
N GLU A 67 -44.39 1.67 7.96
CA GLU A 67 -45.08 1.33 9.20
C GLU A 67 -44.62 -0.03 9.76
N VAL A 68 -44.41 -1.03 8.90
CA VAL A 68 -43.86 -2.34 9.30
C VAL A 68 -42.38 -2.23 9.70
N ASP A 69 -41.55 -1.52 8.92
CA ASP A 69 -40.13 -1.30 9.23
C ASP A 69 -39.97 -0.55 10.57
N ALA A 70 -40.82 0.44 10.85
CA ALA A 70 -40.85 1.16 12.12
C ALA A 70 -41.30 0.25 13.28
N LEU A 71 -42.33 -0.58 13.10
CA LEU A 71 -42.78 -1.53 14.11
C LEU A 71 -41.75 -2.64 14.38
N LEU A 72 -40.98 -3.06 13.38
CA LEU A 72 -39.86 -3.99 13.56
C LEU A 72 -38.75 -3.36 14.39
N SER A 73 -38.34 -2.12 14.06
CA SER A 73 -37.33 -1.39 14.83
C SER A 73 -37.77 -1.07 16.27
N GLU A 74 -39.06 -0.79 16.49
CA GLU A 74 -39.63 -0.68 17.84
C GLU A 74 -39.61 -2.04 18.57
N ASN A 75 -39.92 -3.14 17.89
CA ASN A 75 -39.87 -4.48 18.48
C ASN A 75 -38.44 -4.87 18.87
N GLU A 76 -37.45 -4.62 18.02
CA GLU A 76 -36.02 -4.80 18.33
C GLU A 76 -35.59 -3.98 19.56
N MET A 77 -36.01 -2.70 19.64
CA MET A 77 -35.73 -1.85 20.79
C MET A 77 -36.38 -2.38 22.09
N LEU A 78 -37.61 -2.91 22.00
CA LEU A 78 -38.32 -3.50 23.13
C LEU A 78 -37.70 -4.84 23.56
N GLN A 79 -37.27 -5.68 22.61
CA GLN A 79 -36.51 -6.90 22.91
C GLN A 79 -35.17 -6.58 23.58
N GLY A 80 -34.43 -5.58 23.11
CA GLY A 80 -33.18 -5.15 23.74
C GLY A 80 -33.38 -4.66 25.18
N LYS A 81 -34.46 -3.90 25.44
CA LYS A 81 -34.85 -3.49 26.80
C LYS A 81 -35.23 -4.68 27.68
N LEU A 82 -35.95 -5.67 27.13
CA LEU A 82 -36.33 -6.89 27.87
C LEU A 82 -35.10 -7.70 28.27
N HIS A 83 -34.17 -7.95 27.34
CA HIS A 83 -32.92 -8.65 27.64
C HIS A 83 -32.09 -7.93 28.71
N SER A 84 -31.98 -6.59 28.63
CA SER A 84 -31.31 -5.80 29.67
C SER A 84 -31.96 -5.96 31.04
N GLN A 85 -33.28 -6.04 31.12
CA GLN A 85 -34.00 -6.28 32.38
C GLN A 85 -33.84 -7.73 32.86
N GLU A 86 -33.84 -8.72 31.97
CA GLU A 86 -33.56 -10.11 32.32
C GLU A 86 -32.14 -10.29 32.87
N ASP A 87 -31.14 -9.62 32.29
CA ASP A 87 -29.76 -9.66 32.78
C ASP A 87 -29.58 -8.88 34.09
N ASP A 88 -30.28 -7.76 34.30
CA ASP A 88 -30.37 -7.08 35.60
C ASP A 88 -31.00 -8.01 36.67
N PHE A 89 -32.08 -8.74 36.35
CA PHE A 89 -32.71 -9.70 37.25
C PHE A 89 -31.81 -10.92 37.52
N ARG A 90 -31.08 -11.43 36.51
CA ARG A 90 -30.06 -12.49 36.69
C ARG A 90 -28.93 -12.02 37.60
N LEU A 91 -28.45 -10.79 37.42
CA LEU A 91 -27.40 -10.20 38.24
C LEU A 91 -27.87 -10.04 39.69
N GLN A 92 -29.08 -9.49 39.90
CA GLN A 92 -29.68 -9.38 41.24
C GLN A 92 -29.84 -10.75 41.93
N ASN A 93 -30.31 -11.77 41.20
CA ASN A 93 -30.47 -13.13 41.73
C ASN A 93 -29.11 -13.77 42.06
N SER A 94 -28.11 -13.63 41.17
CA SER A 94 -26.73 -14.06 41.43
C SER A 94 -26.13 -13.36 42.66
N THR A 95 -26.33 -12.05 42.81
CA THR A 95 -25.87 -11.30 43.98
C THR A 95 -26.58 -11.78 45.25
N LEU A 96 -27.90 -11.99 45.22
CA LEU A 96 -28.67 -12.51 46.35
C LEU A 96 -28.18 -13.91 46.76
N MET A 97 -27.92 -14.80 45.81
CA MET A 97 -27.36 -16.13 46.06
C MET A 97 -25.94 -16.07 46.65
N GLN A 98 -25.12 -15.10 46.25
CA GLN A 98 -23.80 -14.86 46.86
C GLN A 98 -23.92 -14.32 48.28
N GLU A 99 -24.81 -13.38 48.57
CA GLU A 99 -25.05 -12.90 49.95
C GLU A 99 -25.64 -13.99 50.86
N LEU A 100 -26.57 -14.81 50.35
CA LEU A 100 -27.06 -16.00 51.07
C LEU A 100 -25.92 -16.98 51.36
N SER A 101 -25.03 -17.23 50.41
CA SER A 101 -23.87 -18.11 50.60
C SER A 101 -22.87 -17.55 51.63
N LYS A 102 -22.65 -16.23 51.65
CA LYS A 102 -21.86 -15.55 52.68
C LYS A 102 -22.51 -15.65 54.05
N LEU A 103 -23.83 -15.45 54.15
CA LEU A 103 -24.58 -15.59 55.40
C LEU A 103 -24.55 -17.03 55.93
N CYS A 104 -24.72 -18.04 55.07
CA CYS A 104 -24.52 -19.44 55.46
C CYS A 104 -23.10 -19.70 55.96
N SER A 105 -22.07 -19.17 55.28
CA SER A 105 -20.67 -19.29 55.72
C SER A 105 -20.40 -18.59 57.06
N GLN A 106 -21.02 -17.43 57.30
CA GLN A 106 -20.96 -16.71 58.58
C GLN A 106 -21.70 -17.46 59.69
N ILE A 107 -22.86 -18.07 59.41
CA ILE A 107 -23.59 -18.92 60.37
C ILE A 107 -22.74 -20.14 60.71
N GLU A 108 -22.18 -20.85 59.73
CA GLU A 108 -21.23 -21.94 59.96
C GLU A 108 -20.02 -21.51 60.79
N GLN A 109 -19.47 -20.32 60.55
CA GLN A 109 -18.33 -19.82 61.31
C GLN A 109 -18.73 -19.43 62.73
N LEU A 110 -19.87 -18.77 62.94
CA LEU A 110 -20.41 -18.46 64.26
C LEU A 110 -20.81 -19.73 65.03
N GLU A 111 -21.24 -20.79 64.34
CA GLU A 111 -21.42 -22.12 64.93
C GLU A 111 -20.10 -22.75 65.35
N LYS A 112 -19.06 -22.67 64.50
CA LYS A 112 -17.71 -23.16 64.82
C LYS A 112 -17.11 -22.36 65.98
N GLU A 113 -17.31 -21.06 66.04
CA GLU A 113 -16.91 -20.20 67.16
C GLU A 113 -17.72 -20.50 68.43
N ASN A 114 -19.03 -20.76 68.34
CA ASN A 114 -19.83 -21.24 69.49
C ASN A 114 -19.38 -22.62 69.99
N LYS A 115 -19.00 -23.54 69.09
CA LYS A 115 -18.41 -24.84 69.43
C LYS A 115 -17.06 -24.63 70.11
N SER A 116 -16.13 -23.87 69.53
CA SER A 116 -14.83 -23.53 70.12
C SER A 116 -14.93 -22.76 71.45
N LEU A 117 -15.98 -21.96 71.68
CA LEU A 117 -16.22 -21.30 72.98
C LEU A 117 -16.76 -22.28 74.03
N ARG A 118 -17.64 -23.23 73.64
CA ARG A 118 -18.08 -24.34 74.51
C ARG A 118 -16.95 -25.31 74.84
N GLU A 119 -16.10 -25.61 73.86
CA GLU A 119 -14.91 -26.45 73.98
C GLU A 119 -13.79 -25.74 74.74
N GLY A 120 -13.67 -24.41 74.62
CA GLY A 120 -12.78 -23.57 75.42
C GLY A 120 -13.14 -23.55 76.91
N VAL A 121 -14.42 -23.68 77.24
CA VAL A 121 -14.90 -23.93 78.62
C VAL A 121 -14.60 -25.37 79.08
N ALA A 122 -14.35 -26.31 78.16
CA ALA A 122 -13.94 -27.70 78.42
C ALA A 122 -12.42 -27.95 78.27
N GLY A 123 -11.61 -26.89 78.11
CA GLY A 123 -10.17 -26.96 77.80
C GLY A 123 -9.26 -27.39 78.96
N ALA A 124 -9.51 -28.53 79.60
CA ALA A 124 -8.85 -28.95 80.83
C ALA A 124 -8.32 -30.42 80.85
N ALA A 125 -7.92 -30.95 79.70
CA ALA A 125 -7.09 -32.17 79.57
C ALA A 125 -7.81 -33.50 79.99
N PRO A 126 -7.17 -34.71 79.98
CA PRO A 126 -7.71 -35.76 79.11
C PRO A 126 -7.98 -37.14 79.78
N GLU A 127 -8.65 -37.99 79.00
CA GLU A 127 -8.91 -39.43 79.22
C GLU A 127 -9.76 -39.85 80.45
N GLY A 128 -10.83 -40.61 80.18
CA GLY A 128 -11.46 -41.50 81.15
C GLY A 128 -12.78 -41.01 81.78
N ALA A 129 -13.87 -41.68 81.40
CA ALA A 129 -15.23 -41.57 81.97
C ALA A 129 -15.99 -40.24 81.75
N SER A 130 -17.33 -40.35 81.80
CA SER A 130 -18.28 -39.25 81.58
C SER A 130 -18.40 -38.32 82.80
N PRO A 131 -18.77 -37.05 82.58
CA PRO A 131 -19.88 -36.51 83.38
C PRO A 131 -20.85 -35.56 82.63
N THR A 132 -22.14 -35.92 82.70
CA THR A 132 -23.31 -35.05 82.98
C THR A 132 -23.41 -33.62 82.41
N ASN A 133 -24.50 -33.34 81.68
CA ASN A 133 -25.20 -32.06 81.89
C ASN A 133 -25.74 -32.02 83.34
N PRO A 134 -25.71 -30.87 84.03
CA PRO A 134 -26.20 -30.78 85.42
C PRO A 134 -27.70 -31.10 85.56
N LEU A 135 -28.50 -30.82 84.52
CA LEU A 135 -29.94 -31.10 84.50
C LEU A 135 -30.25 -32.61 84.43
N ASP A 136 -29.44 -33.41 83.73
CA ASP A 136 -29.66 -34.87 83.65
C ASP A 136 -29.32 -35.55 84.98
N GLY A 137 -28.28 -35.08 85.69
CA GLY A 137 -27.98 -35.55 87.04
C GLY A 137 -29.07 -35.23 88.05
N GLU A 138 -29.70 -34.07 87.93
CA GLU A 138 -30.82 -33.66 88.78
C GLU A 138 -32.13 -34.39 88.43
N LEU A 139 -32.42 -34.59 87.14
CA LEU A 139 -33.54 -35.40 86.66
C LEU A 139 -33.42 -36.85 87.11
N LEU A 140 -32.24 -37.48 86.95
CA LEU A 140 -32.02 -38.87 87.37
C LEU A 140 -32.08 -39.02 88.90
N ARG A 141 -31.61 -38.00 89.66
CA ARG A 141 -31.80 -37.93 91.12
C ARG A 141 -33.28 -37.84 91.50
N LEU A 142 -34.04 -36.94 90.88
CA LEU A 142 -35.48 -36.78 91.11
C LEU A 142 -36.30 -37.99 90.64
N GLN A 143 -35.83 -38.75 89.65
CA GLN A 143 -36.45 -39.97 89.17
C GLN A 143 -36.15 -41.18 90.09
N ALA A 144 -34.92 -41.27 90.62
CA ALA A 144 -34.57 -42.21 91.68
C ALA A 144 -35.33 -41.90 92.99
N GLU A 145 -35.46 -40.62 93.34
CA GLU A 145 -36.22 -40.13 94.49
C GLU A 145 -37.73 -40.38 94.31
N ASN A 146 -38.29 -40.16 93.12
CA ASN A 146 -39.65 -40.60 92.81
C ASN A 146 -39.81 -42.12 92.93
N SER A 147 -38.85 -42.92 92.45
CA SER A 147 -38.94 -44.39 92.57
C SER A 147 -38.82 -44.85 94.03
N ALA A 148 -38.03 -44.17 94.85
CA ALA A 148 -37.94 -44.41 96.29
C ALA A 148 -39.21 -43.97 97.04
N LEU A 149 -39.81 -42.83 96.67
CA LEU A 149 -41.09 -42.36 97.20
C LEU A 149 -42.24 -43.27 96.77
N GLN A 150 -42.26 -43.76 95.53
CA GLN A 150 -43.23 -44.76 95.06
C GLN A 150 -43.07 -46.09 95.80
N LYS A 151 -41.84 -46.53 96.11
CA LYS A 151 -41.60 -47.72 96.94
C LYS A 151 -42.01 -47.51 98.41
N ASN A 152 -41.81 -46.32 98.97
CA ASN A 152 -42.32 -45.98 100.31
C ASN A 152 -43.84 -45.86 100.34
N MET A 153 -44.47 -45.29 99.30
CA MET A 153 -45.93 -45.27 99.12
C MET A 153 -46.47 -46.69 99.02
N ALA A 154 -45.87 -47.56 98.20
CA ALA A 154 -46.26 -48.97 98.10
C ALA A 154 -46.07 -49.71 99.43
N ALA A 155 -44.97 -49.49 100.15
CA ALA A 155 -44.74 -50.10 101.48
C ALA A 155 -45.67 -49.55 102.57
N LEU A 156 -46.19 -48.33 102.42
CA LEU A 156 -47.24 -47.77 103.28
C LEU A 156 -48.64 -48.31 102.90
N GLN A 157 -48.92 -48.49 101.61
CA GLN A 157 -50.14 -49.14 101.12
C GLN A 157 -50.19 -50.60 101.55
N GLU A 158 -49.12 -51.38 101.37
CA GLU A 158 -49.02 -52.78 101.82
C GLU A 158 -49.16 -52.92 103.34
N ARG A 159 -48.73 -51.91 104.11
CA ARG A 159 -48.98 -51.83 105.57
C ARG A 159 -50.45 -51.50 105.89
N TYR A 160 -51.06 -50.55 105.18
CA TYR A 160 -52.49 -50.25 105.33
C TYR A 160 -53.37 -51.46 104.93
N GLU A 161 -53.05 -52.16 103.85
CA GLU A 161 -53.73 -53.37 103.41
C GLU A 161 -53.58 -54.51 104.42
N LYS A 162 -52.41 -54.65 105.06
CA LYS A 162 -52.19 -55.63 106.15
C LYS A 162 -52.89 -55.26 107.46
N GLU A 163 -53.20 -53.99 107.69
CA GLU A 163 -54.04 -53.54 108.82
C GLU A 163 -55.54 -53.76 108.51
N VAL A 164 -55.99 -53.42 107.30
CA VAL A 164 -57.39 -53.59 106.83
C VAL A 164 -57.78 -55.06 106.67
N ALA A 165 -56.87 -55.91 106.18
CA ALA A 165 -57.08 -57.37 106.07
C ALA A 165 -57.30 -58.05 107.43
N ARG A 166 -57.05 -57.36 108.54
CA ARG A 166 -57.26 -57.86 109.91
C ARG A 166 -58.62 -57.50 110.51
N GLN A 167 -59.53 -56.88 109.74
CA GLN A 167 -60.83 -56.40 110.22
C GLN A 167 -62.06 -56.85 109.41
N ALA A 168 -61.92 -57.83 108.49
CA ALA A 168 -62.97 -58.20 107.53
C ALA A 168 -63.35 -59.72 107.48
N GLU A 169 -63.18 -60.47 108.58
CA GLU A 169 -63.72 -61.84 108.66
C GLU A 169 -65.22 -61.88 109.01
N SER A 170 -66.11 -61.77 108.02
CA SER A 170 -67.50 -62.30 108.15
C SER A 170 -68.26 -62.36 106.82
N ARG A 171 -68.49 -63.59 106.32
CA ARG A 171 -69.50 -63.99 105.30
C ARG A 171 -69.40 -63.33 103.91
N GLY A 172 -69.53 -64.06 102.80
CA GLY A 172 -69.67 -65.51 102.62
C GLY A 172 -70.02 -65.84 101.16
N GLY A 173 -69.27 -66.74 100.53
CA GLY A 173 -69.46 -67.12 99.12
C GLY A 173 -70.73 -67.94 98.86
N GLY A 174 -71.29 -67.78 97.66
CA GLY A 174 -72.50 -68.48 97.22
C GLY A 174 -72.30 -69.97 96.92
N LYS A 175 -73.42 -70.69 96.79
CA LYS A 175 -73.50 -72.16 96.71
C LYS A 175 -74.01 -72.63 95.34
N GLY A 176 -73.51 -73.77 94.89
CA GLY A 176 -74.16 -74.68 93.92
C GLY A 176 -73.96 -76.13 94.41
N ASP A 177 -74.63 -77.15 93.88
CA ASP A 177 -75.78 -77.19 92.95
C ASP A 177 -76.50 -78.56 93.09
N ALA A 178 -77.69 -78.70 92.49
CA ALA A 178 -78.33 -79.95 92.02
C ALA A 178 -78.88 -81.01 93.02
N THR A 179 -80.14 -81.44 92.76
CA THR A 179 -80.75 -82.80 93.03
C THR A 179 -81.00 -83.23 94.50
N VAL A 180 -81.83 -84.24 94.90
CA VAL A 180 -82.97 -85.09 94.40
C VAL A 180 -83.43 -85.93 95.63
N GLU A 181 -84.66 -86.40 95.92
CA GLU A 181 -86.07 -86.03 95.63
C GLU A 181 -86.95 -86.62 96.78
N PRO A 182 -88.26 -86.28 96.93
CA PRO A 182 -89.02 -86.54 98.17
C PRO A 182 -89.96 -87.77 98.14
N SER A 183 -90.26 -88.33 99.33
CA SER A 183 -91.59 -88.87 99.74
C SER A 183 -91.60 -89.45 101.17
N PRO A 184 -92.59 -89.13 102.03
CA PRO A 184 -92.90 -89.87 103.26
C PRO A 184 -94.20 -90.69 103.14
N ALA A 185 -94.33 -91.81 103.86
CA ALA A 185 -95.57 -92.60 103.91
C ALA A 185 -95.72 -93.40 105.24
N GLY A 186 -96.87 -93.23 105.90
CA GLY A 186 -97.31 -94.05 107.06
C GLY A 186 -96.54 -93.82 108.38
N GLN A 187 -97.01 -94.34 109.53
CA GLN A 187 -98.35 -94.83 109.89
C GLN A 187 -98.44 -94.92 111.44
N GLU A 188 -99.57 -94.60 112.06
CA GLU A 188 -99.81 -94.82 113.50
C GLU A 188 -100.61 -96.11 113.78
N GLY A 189 -100.52 -96.64 115.02
CA GLY A 189 -101.09 -97.93 115.43
C GLY A 189 -102.03 -97.88 116.66
N SER A 190 -102.77 -98.97 116.87
CA SER A 190 -103.83 -99.20 117.87
C SER A 190 -103.32 -99.73 119.24
N GLU A 191 -104.10 -99.97 120.33
CA GLU A 191 -105.13 -101.04 120.56
C GLU A 191 -105.94 -100.91 121.92
N PRO A 192 -106.83 -101.86 122.41
CA PRO A 192 -108.11 -101.53 123.10
C PRO A 192 -108.52 -102.35 124.39
N GLN A 193 -109.84 -102.66 124.62
CA GLN A 193 -110.59 -103.63 125.54
C GLN A 193 -111.60 -103.00 126.57
N ALA A 194 -112.64 -103.63 127.21
CA ALA A 194 -113.15 -105.02 127.48
C ALA A 194 -114.75 -105.17 127.72
N SER A 195 -115.32 -106.22 128.40
CA SER A 195 -116.81 -106.60 128.46
C SER A 195 -117.42 -107.55 129.62
N ASP A 196 -118.79 -107.56 129.88
CA ASP A 196 -119.80 -108.52 130.60
C ASP A 196 -120.09 -108.50 132.19
N GLY A 197 -121.13 -109.05 132.94
CA GLY A 197 -122.42 -109.88 132.84
C GLY A 197 -123.27 -110.15 134.20
N GLY A 198 -124.43 -110.90 134.31
CA GLY A 198 -125.19 -111.27 135.61
C GLY A 198 -126.68 -111.92 135.67
N GLY A 199 -127.28 -112.35 136.84
CA GLY A 199 -128.71 -112.93 137.04
C GLY A 199 -129.26 -113.47 138.46
N GLY A 200 -130.56 -113.93 138.68
CA GLY A 200 -131.15 -114.54 139.98
C GLY A 200 -132.72 -114.90 140.18
N SER A 201 -133.21 -115.61 141.26
CA SER A 201 -134.66 -116.00 141.72
C SER A 201 -134.76 -116.78 143.12
N SER A 202 -135.80 -117.28 143.90
CA SER A 202 -137.33 -117.49 144.10
C SER A 202 -137.67 -117.80 145.64
N SER A 203 -138.75 -118.34 146.36
CA SER A 203 -140.19 -118.89 146.41
C SER A 203 -140.71 -118.94 147.94
N GLY A 204 -141.78 -119.51 148.64
CA GLY A 204 -143.06 -120.37 148.65
C GLY A 204 -143.47 -120.79 150.16
N THR A 205 -144.53 -121.48 150.76
CA THR A 205 -146.02 -121.86 150.61
C THR A 205 -146.62 -122.62 151.90
N SER A 206 -147.96 -122.65 152.30
CA SER A 206 -148.56 -123.23 153.62
C SER A 206 -150.09 -123.73 153.73
N GLN A 207 -150.57 -124.43 154.83
CA GLN A 207 -152.01 -124.89 155.22
C GLN A 207 -152.19 -125.30 156.77
N GLN A 208 -153.24 -125.81 157.53
CA GLN A 208 -154.71 -126.29 157.54
C GLN A 208 -155.40 -126.12 159.00
N LEU A 209 -156.43 -126.72 159.71
CA LEU A 209 -157.45 -127.88 159.84
C LEU A 209 -158.71 -127.46 160.79
N LEU A 210 -159.70 -128.11 161.52
CA LEU A 210 -160.33 -129.41 162.09
C LEU A 210 -161.91 -129.20 162.39
N SER A 211 -162.89 -129.80 163.19
CA SER A 211 -163.33 -130.91 164.18
C SER A 211 -164.92 -130.80 164.47
N GLU A 212 -165.86 -131.48 165.24
CA GLU A 212 -166.17 -132.75 166.05
C GLU A 212 -167.74 -132.92 166.45
N VAL A 213 -168.34 -134.03 167.00
CA VAL A 213 -169.85 -134.23 167.31
C VAL A 213 -170.37 -135.30 168.40
N GLU A 214 -171.09 -134.91 169.49
CA GLU A 214 -172.10 -135.71 170.30
C GLU A 214 -172.84 -134.82 171.36
N LEU A 215 -174.16 -134.57 171.34
CA LEU A 215 -175.20 -135.36 172.05
C LEU A 215 -176.57 -135.42 171.31
N LYS A 216 -176.55 -135.16 170.00
CA LYS A 216 -177.00 -136.10 168.96
C LYS A 216 -178.47 -136.59 168.88
N TRP A 217 -179.44 -135.89 169.48
CA TRP A 217 -180.84 -135.95 169.01
C TRP A 217 -181.49 -134.57 168.81
N GLN A 218 -181.02 -133.56 169.55
CA GLN A 218 -181.30 -132.16 169.21
C GLN A 218 -180.36 -131.68 168.09
N THR A 219 -179.11 -132.17 168.03
CA THR A 219 -178.16 -131.75 166.98
C THR A 219 -178.56 -132.24 165.60
N GLU A 220 -179.08 -133.46 165.40
CA GLU A 220 -179.57 -133.92 164.07
C GLU A 220 -180.62 -132.98 163.44
N ARG A 221 -181.37 -132.22 164.25
CA ARG A 221 -182.38 -131.27 163.76
C ARG A 221 -181.78 -129.89 163.42
N GLU A 222 -180.70 -129.49 164.07
CA GLU A 222 -180.00 -128.22 163.84
C GLU A 222 -178.86 -128.35 162.80
N GLU A 223 -178.14 -129.47 162.79
CA GLU A 223 -177.17 -129.86 161.75
C GLU A 223 -177.80 -129.80 160.35
N LYS A 224 -179.06 -130.21 160.22
CA LYS A 224 -179.83 -130.17 158.97
C LYS A 224 -180.20 -128.75 158.50
N ILE A 225 -180.02 -127.74 159.35
CA ILE A 225 -180.10 -126.31 159.00
C ILE A 225 -178.69 -125.79 158.70
N LEU A 226 -177.72 -126.05 159.59
CA LEU A 226 -176.33 -125.60 159.47
C LEU A 226 -175.67 -126.03 158.14
N LEU A 227 -175.93 -127.26 157.69
CA LEU A 227 -175.40 -127.80 156.43
C LEU A 227 -175.91 -127.06 155.18
N LYS A 228 -177.05 -126.33 155.25
CA LYS A 228 -177.50 -125.48 154.13
C LYS A 228 -176.74 -124.17 154.06
N GLU A 229 -176.48 -123.52 155.19
CA GLU A 229 -175.73 -122.26 155.24
C GLU A 229 -174.25 -122.46 154.87
N GLN A 230 -173.67 -123.61 155.23
CA GLN A 230 -172.31 -123.99 154.80
C GLN A 230 -172.19 -124.21 153.28
N LEU A 231 -173.21 -124.80 152.63
CA LEU A 231 -173.23 -124.91 151.16
C LEU A 231 -173.36 -123.53 150.49
N GLN A 232 -174.24 -122.67 151.01
CA GLN A 232 -174.52 -121.36 150.40
C GLN A 232 -173.36 -120.36 150.56
N SER A 233 -172.57 -120.47 151.64
CA SER A 233 -171.33 -119.71 151.83
C SER A 233 -170.18 -120.20 150.92
N LEU A 234 -170.15 -121.49 150.56
CA LEU A 234 -169.18 -122.04 149.59
C LEU A 234 -169.44 -121.60 148.14
N GLU A 235 -170.71 -121.49 147.71
CA GLU A 235 -171.04 -120.97 146.36
C GLU A 235 -170.70 -119.48 146.22
N THR A 236 -170.98 -118.68 147.25
CA THR A 236 -170.61 -117.24 147.27
C THR A 236 -169.10 -117.04 147.32
N SER A 237 -168.35 -117.89 148.04
CA SER A 237 -166.88 -117.92 147.98
C SER A 237 -166.38 -118.13 146.53
N LYS A 238 -166.76 -119.23 145.87
CA LYS A 238 -166.29 -119.55 144.50
C LYS A 238 -166.63 -118.50 143.45
N THR A 239 -167.82 -117.89 143.54
CA THR A 239 -168.23 -116.85 142.58
C THR A 239 -167.42 -115.57 142.71
N THR A 240 -166.96 -115.21 143.92
CA THR A 240 -166.03 -114.07 144.09
C THR A 240 -164.63 -114.36 143.55
N GLU A 241 -164.05 -115.55 143.76
CA GLU A 241 -162.74 -115.90 143.17
C GLU A 241 -162.75 -115.88 141.63
N MET A 242 -163.79 -116.43 141.01
CA MET A 242 -164.02 -116.36 139.55
C MET A 242 -163.94 -114.92 139.04
N SER A 243 -164.66 -113.99 139.69
CA SER A 243 -164.67 -112.56 139.32
C SER A 243 -163.29 -111.90 139.40
N ARG A 244 -162.47 -112.31 140.38
CA ARG A 244 -161.12 -111.78 140.57
C ARG A 244 -160.19 -112.23 139.45
N LEU A 245 -160.19 -113.53 139.13
CA LEU A 245 -159.37 -114.09 138.04
C LEU A 245 -159.74 -113.50 136.68
N GLN A 246 -161.04 -113.28 136.43
CA GLN A 246 -161.54 -112.57 135.25
C GLN A 246 -160.93 -111.17 135.10
N GLN A 247 -160.75 -110.46 136.22
CA GLN A 247 -160.22 -109.09 136.26
C GLN A 247 -158.68 -109.02 136.24
N GLU A 248 -157.98 -110.10 136.61
CA GLU A 248 -156.53 -110.21 136.44
C GLU A 248 -156.16 -110.56 134.98
N LEU A 249 -156.94 -111.40 134.31
CA LEU A 249 -156.83 -111.70 132.88
C LEU A 249 -156.96 -110.44 131.99
N SER A 250 -157.96 -109.59 132.23
CA SER A 250 -158.16 -108.37 131.43
C SER A 250 -157.01 -107.36 131.60
N LYS A 251 -156.48 -107.21 132.81
CA LYS A 251 -155.30 -106.36 133.10
C LYS A 251 -154.03 -106.87 132.39
N LEU A 252 -153.89 -108.18 132.21
CA LEU A 252 -152.77 -108.76 131.44
C LEU A 252 -152.95 -108.54 129.92
N ALA A 253 -154.17 -108.69 129.40
CA ALA A 253 -154.47 -108.43 127.99
C ALA A 253 -154.18 -106.98 127.58
N GLU A 254 -154.57 -105.98 128.40
CA GLU A 254 -154.21 -104.58 128.13
C GLU A 254 -152.69 -104.33 128.13
N LYS A 255 -151.96 -104.92 129.09
CA LYS A 255 -150.50 -104.77 129.17
C LYS A 255 -149.80 -105.37 127.95
N LEU A 256 -150.30 -106.49 127.43
CA LEU A 256 -149.82 -107.09 126.19
C LEU A 256 -150.07 -106.15 125.00
N LYS A 257 -151.31 -105.66 124.83
CA LYS A 257 -151.68 -104.74 123.74
C LYS A 257 -150.83 -103.46 123.73
N LYS A 258 -150.65 -102.82 124.90
CA LYS A 258 -149.81 -101.61 125.04
C LYS A 258 -148.33 -101.87 124.70
N LYS A 259 -147.79 -103.04 125.03
CA LYS A 259 -146.44 -103.45 124.57
C LYS A 259 -146.38 -103.65 123.06
N GLN A 260 -147.40 -104.26 122.47
CA GLN A 260 -147.47 -104.52 121.03
C GLN A 260 -147.56 -103.21 120.22
N GLU A 261 -148.38 -102.25 120.67
CA GLU A 261 -148.47 -100.89 120.12
C GLU A 261 -147.16 -100.11 120.27
N SER A 262 -146.47 -100.23 121.42
CA SER A 262 -145.16 -99.61 121.64
C SER A 262 -144.06 -100.18 120.75
N PHE A 263 -144.05 -101.51 120.54
CA PHE A 263 -143.09 -102.17 119.65
C PHE A 263 -143.30 -101.73 118.20
N LEU A 264 -144.56 -101.64 117.75
CA LEU A 264 -144.89 -101.20 116.40
C LEU A 264 -144.39 -99.76 116.12
N ARG A 265 -144.54 -98.84 117.10
CA ARG A 265 -144.01 -97.47 116.99
C ARG A 265 -142.49 -97.44 116.87
N LEU A 266 -141.79 -98.14 117.77
CA LEU A 266 -140.32 -98.23 117.73
C LEU A 266 -139.81 -98.86 116.42
N GLN A 267 -140.55 -99.80 115.84
CA GLN A 267 -140.23 -100.33 114.52
C GLN A 267 -140.43 -99.28 113.41
N THR A 268 -141.54 -98.54 113.40
CA THR A 268 -141.73 -97.46 112.41
C THR A 268 -140.73 -96.31 112.56
N GLU A 269 -140.33 -95.95 113.78
CA GLU A 269 -139.30 -94.94 114.05
C GLU A 269 -137.92 -95.43 113.58
N LYS A 270 -137.58 -96.70 113.83
CA LYS A 270 -136.37 -97.34 113.29
C LYS A 270 -136.37 -97.29 111.76
N GLU A 271 -137.46 -97.73 111.11
CA GLU A 271 -137.57 -97.75 109.65
C GLU A 271 -137.47 -96.34 109.05
N ALA A 272 -138.08 -95.33 109.68
CA ALA A 272 -137.93 -93.93 109.30
C ALA A 272 -136.47 -93.42 109.42
N LEU A 273 -135.77 -93.74 110.51
CA LEU A 273 -134.36 -93.36 110.71
C LEU A 273 -133.42 -94.06 109.73
N TYR A 274 -133.67 -95.33 109.38
CA TYR A 274 -132.92 -96.03 108.34
C TYR A 274 -133.15 -95.40 106.96
N ASN A 275 -134.37 -95.00 106.63
CA ASN A 275 -134.69 -94.32 105.37
C ASN A 275 -134.07 -92.92 105.28
N ASP A 276 -134.11 -92.12 106.36
CA ASP A 276 -133.45 -90.81 106.42
C ASP A 276 -131.93 -90.92 106.32
N SER A 277 -131.33 -91.89 107.04
CA SER A 277 -129.89 -92.17 106.97
C SER A 277 -129.47 -92.59 105.55
N ARG A 278 -130.28 -93.44 104.90
CA ARG A 278 -130.07 -93.85 103.51
C ARG A 278 -130.16 -92.66 102.56
N THR A 279 -131.19 -91.83 102.67
CA THR A 279 -131.38 -90.64 101.82
C THR A 279 -130.21 -89.67 101.96
N LYS A 280 -129.70 -89.44 103.19
CA LYS A 280 -128.51 -88.61 103.42
C LYS A 280 -127.24 -89.20 102.81
N ILE A 281 -127.07 -90.53 102.80
CA ILE A 281 -125.96 -91.19 102.11
C ILE A 281 -126.08 -91.01 100.59
N GLU A 282 -127.27 -91.21 100.03
CA GLU A 282 -127.55 -91.02 98.60
C GLU A 282 -127.34 -89.54 98.17
N GLU A 283 -127.74 -88.56 99.00
CA GLU A 283 -127.42 -87.14 98.80
C GLU A 283 -125.91 -86.86 98.82
N ILE A 284 -125.18 -87.38 99.81
CA ILE A 284 -123.72 -87.18 99.92
C ILE A 284 -123.00 -87.81 98.72
N GLN A 285 -123.48 -88.97 98.25
CA GLN A 285 -122.95 -89.63 97.06
C GLN A 285 -123.21 -88.78 95.80
N GLN A 286 -124.44 -88.32 95.60
CA GLN A 286 -124.80 -87.45 94.47
C GLN A 286 -123.97 -86.16 94.45
N ARG A 287 -123.77 -85.50 95.61
CA ARG A 287 -122.93 -84.29 95.72
C ARG A 287 -121.47 -84.58 95.35
N LYS A 288 -120.89 -85.69 95.82
CA LYS A 288 -119.54 -86.12 95.42
C LYS A 288 -119.45 -86.41 93.92
N ASP A 289 -120.45 -87.07 93.34
CA ASP A 289 -120.45 -87.39 91.92
C ASP A 289 -120.58 -86.12 91.06
N ASP A 290 -121.34 -85.11 91.51
CA ASP A 290 -121.45 -83.81 90.83
C ASP A 290 -120.22 -82.91 91.04
N GLU A 291 -119.59 -82.95 92.22
CA GLU A 291 -118.26 -82.35 92.46
C GLU A 291 -117.20 -83.00 91.56
N LEU A 292 -117.19 -84.33 91.43
CA LEU A 292 -116.29 -85.06 90.54
C LEU A 292 -116.52 -84.68 89.06
N LYS A 293 -117.78 -84.61 88.61
CA LYS A 293 -118.12 -84.12 87.25
C LYS A 293 -117.63 -82.68 87.04
N SER A 294 -117.83 -81.79 88.02
CA SER A 294 -117.37 -80.40 87.99
C SER A 294 -115.83 -80.29 87.90
N LEU A 295 -115.13 -81.06 88.72
CA LEU A 295 -113.66 -81.16 88.68
C LEU A 295 -113.15 -81.78 87.37
N GLN A 296 -113.83 -82.79 86.84
CA GLN A 296 -113.48 -83.44 85.57
C GLN A 296 -113.68 -82.49 84.38
N MET A 297 -114.80 -81.75 84.32
CA MET A 297 -115.04 -80.70 83.33
C MET A 297 -114.02 -79.57 83.46
N ARG A 298 -113.65 -79.15 84.69
CA ARG A 298 -112.60 -78.16 84.92
C ARG A 298 -111.23 -78.66 84.46
N ASN A 299 -110.91 -79.94 84.68
CA ASN A 299 -109.66 -80.54 84.24
C ASN A 299 -109.60 -80.63 82.71
N GLN A 300 -110.67 -81.07 82.05
CA GLN A 300 -110.80 -81.06 80.59
C GLN A 300 -110.63 -79.64 80.01
N LYS A 301 -111.25 -78.63 80.62
CA LYS A 301 -111.11 -77.22 80.19
C LYS A 301 -109.66 -76.72 80.35
N LEU A 302 -108.99 -77.04 81.45
CA LEU A 302 -107.58 -76.70 81.65
C LEU A 302 -106.65 -77.47 80.68
N GLN A 303 -106.96 -78.73 80.33
CA GLN A 303 -106.23 -79.47 79.31
C GLN A 303 -106.40 -78.84 77.91
N GLN A 304 -107.60 -78.38 77.56
CA GLN A 304 -107.87 -77.65 76.32
C GLN A 304 -107.15 -76.30 76.28
N GLU A 305 -107.21 -75.52 77.38
CA GLU A 305 -106.50 -74.24 77.50
C GLU A 305 -104.97 -74.44 77.41
N LEU A 306 -104.43 -75.49 78.03
CA LEU A 306 -103.01 -75.86 77.91
C LEU A 306 -102.63 -76.30 76.49
N GLN A 307 -103.49 -77.06 75.79
CA GLN A 307 -103.27 -77.45 74.39
C GLN A 307 -103.27 -76.21 73.47
N VAL A 308 -104.21 -75.29 73.65
CA VAL A 308 -104.27 -74.02 72.89
C VAL A 308 -103.05 -73.14 73.19
N ALA A 309 -102.63 -73.04 74.45
CA ALA A 309 -101.42 -72.30 74.83
C ALA A 309 -100.14 -72.92 74.25
N ASN A 310 -100.01 -74.24 74.28
CA ASN A 310 -98.89 -74.96 73.68
C ASN A 310 -98.85 -74.81 72.15
N GLN A 311 -100.01 -74.85 71.47
CA GLN A 311 -100.11 -74.59 70.04
C GLN A 311 -99.67 -73.15 69.73
N GLY A 312 -100.23 -72.15 70.42
CA GLY A 312 -99.84 -70.75 70.25
C GLY A 312 -98.36 -70.48 70.54
N PHE A 313 -97.76 -71.17 71.51
CA PHE A 313 -96.32 -71.12 71.77
C PHE A 313 -95.51 -71.74 70.62
N SER A 314 -95.96 -72.87 70.07
CA SER A 314 -95.35 -73.51 68.89
C SER A 314 -95.42 -72.59 67.66
N ASP A 315 -96.56 -71.94 67.43
CA ASP A 315 -96.78 -71.02 66.32
C ASP A 315 -95.91 -69.74 66.46
N LEU A 316 -95.85 -69.15 67.67
CA LEU A 316 -94.96 -68.02 67.96
C LEU A 316 -93.48 -68.39 67.81
N LYS A 317 -93.08 -69.59 68.26
CA LYS A 317 -91.72 -70.12 68.05
C LYS A 317 -91.40 -70.29 66.57
N GLY A 318 -92.36 -70.80 65.78
CA GLY A 318 -92.26 -70.91 64.33
C GLY A 318 -92.12 -69.54 63.64
N GLN A 319 -92.94 -68.56 64.02
CA GLN A 319 -92.87 -67.18 63.51
C GLN A 319 -91.53 -66.50 63.86
N LEU A 320 -91.04 -66.66 65.09
CA LEU A 320 -89.72 -66.14 65.49
C LEU A 320 -88.58 -66.82 64.71
N GLN A 321 -88.67 -68.14 64.46
CA GLN A 321 -87.68 -68.85 63.65
C GLN A 321 -87.76 -68.46 62.16
N SER A 322 -88.94 -68.17 61.62
CA SER A 322 -89.11 -67.64 60.26
C SER A 322 -88.48 -66.25 60.14
N ARG A 323 -88.88 -65.31 60.99
CA ARG A 323 -88.30 -63.94 61.03
C ARG A 323 -86.79 -63.95 61.23
N ARG A 324 -86.28 -64.86 62.07
CA ARG A 324 -84.83 -65.03 62.24
C ARG A 324 -84.15 -65.42 60.93
N LYS A 325 -84.68 -66.41 60.20
CA LYS A 325 -84.16 -66.80 58.88
C LYS A 325 -84.31 -65.68 57.84
N GLU A 326 -85.43 -64.95 57.85
CA GLU A 326 -85.67 -63.80 56.98
C GLU A 326 -84.62 -62.70 57.23
N HIS A 327 -84.29 -62.42 58.49
CA HIS A 327 -83.22 -61.48 58.86
C HIS A 327 -81.82 -62.02 58.55
N GLU A 328 -81.54 -63.31 58.75
CA GLU A 328 -80.27 -63.94 58.37
C GLU A 328 -80.04 -63.90 56.85
N VAL A 329 -81.09 -64.17 56.05
CA VAL A 329 -81.04 -64.03 54.58
C VAL A 329 -80.92 -62.57 54.14
N ALA A 330 -81.62 -61.63 54.79
CA ALA A 330 -81.51 -60.20 54.47
C ALA A 330 -80.11 -59.65 54.81
N LEU A 331 -79.50 -60.09 55.91
CA LEU A 331 -78.12 -59.74 56.26
C LEU A 331 -77.12 -60.34 55.27
N GLN A 332 -77.29 -61.60 54.85
CA GLN A 332 -76.45 -62.20 53.81
C GLN A 332 -76.58 -61.44 52.49
N ALA A 333 -77.80 -61.13 52.05
CA ALA A 333 -78.03 -60.38 50.80
C ALA A 333 -77.42 -58.96 50.84
N LEU A 334 -77.46 -58.27 51.99
CA LEU A 334 -76.79 -56.99 52.18
C LEU A 334 -75.26 -57.14 52.20
N GLN A 335 -74.73 -58.20 52.81
CA GLN A 335 -73.30 -58.51 52.82
C GLN A 335 -72.79 -58.83 51.40
N ASP A 336 -73.55 -59.62 50.64
CA ASP A 336 -73.26 -59.95 49.23
C ASP A 336 -73.34 -58.70 48.36
N GLN A 337 -74.33 -57.82 48.58
CA GLN A 337 -74.44 -56.54 47.88
C GLN A 337 -73.24 -55.62 48.18
N VAL A 338 -72.83 -55.50 49.44
CA VAL A 338 -71.64 -54.72 49.83
C VAL A 338 -70.36 -55.33 49.26
N ALA A 339 -70.26 -56.66 49.20
CA ALA A 339 -69.13 -57.34 48.55
C ALA A 339 -69.07 -57.06 47.04
N CYS A 340 -70.22 -57.08 46.34
CA CYS A 340 -70.30 -56.72 44.92
C CYS A 340 -69.92 -55.25 44.70
N GLN A 341 -70.46 -54.32 45.49
CA GLN A 341 -70.13 -52.89 45.40
C GLN A 341 -68.66 -52.60 45.75
N SER A 342 -68.07 -53.37 46.68
CA SER A 342 -66.63 -53.30 46.99
C SER A 342 -65.77 -53.83 45.83
N ALA A 343 -66.22 -54.88 45.13
CA ALA A 343 -65.53 -55.41 43.96
C ALA A 343 -65.64 -54.45 42.76
N GLU A 344 -66.83 -53.93 42.47
CA GLU A 344 -67.08 -52.92 41.42
C GLU A 344 -66.25 -51.64 41.63
N SER A 345 -66.17 -51.15 42.87
CA SER A 345 -65.35 -49.97 43.18
C SER A 345 -63.84 -50.26 43.18
N GLN A 346 -63.41 -51.47 43.54
CA GLN A 346 -62.02 -51.89 43.37
C GLN A 346 -61.65 -52.03 41.88
N GLU A 347 -62.50 -52.63 41.04
CA GLU A 347 -62.29 -52.76 39.59
C GLU A 347 -62.24 -51.37 38.92
N GLN A 348 -63.07 -50.42 39.36
CA GLN A 348 -63.00 -49.02 38.91
C GLN A 348 -61.67 -48.35 39.32
N VAL A 349 -61.18 -48.58 40.54
CA VAL A 349 -59.88 -48.06 40.99
C VAL A 349 -58.72 -48.70 40.22
N GLU A 350 -58.72 -50.01 40.01
CA GLU A 350 -57.71 -50.72 39.23
C GLU A 350 -57.71 -50.27 37.76
N THR A 351 -58.90 -50.03 37.19
CA THR A 351 -59.05 -49.43 35.85
C THR A 351 -58.42 -48.04 35.80
N ILE A 352 -58.80 -47.13 36.72
CA ILE A 352 -58.27 -45.76 36.80
C ILE A 352 -56.76 -45.74 37.03
N LEU A 353 -56.21 -46.67 37.82
CA LEU A 353 -54.76 -46.82 37.99
C LEU A 353 -54.07 -47.27 36.70
N SER A 354 -54.63 -48.25 35.99
CA SER A 354 -54.10 -48.72 34.70
C SER A 354 -54.15 -47.61 33.62
N GLU A 355 -55.22 -46.80 33.61
CA GLU A 355 -55.31 -45.60 32.77
C GLU A 355 -54.28 -44.54 33.18
N ASN A 356 -54.01 -44.36 34.48
CA ASN A 356 -53.00 -43.41 34.96
C ASN A 356 -51.58 -43.84 34.53
N ASP A 357 -51.25 -45.12 34.61
CA ASP A 357 -49.96 -45.65 34.16
C ASP A 357 -49.83 -45.66 32.63
N ALA A 358 -50.93 -45.89 31.90
CA ALA A 358 -50.99 -45.67 30.46
C ALA A 358 -50.77 -44.19 30.09
N LEU A 359 -51.34 -43.24 30.85
CA LEU A 359 -51.12 -41.81 30.64
C LEU A 359 -49.69 -41.39 30.99
N ARG A 360 -49.08 -41.94 32.05
CA ARG A 360 -47.66 -41.70 32.41
C ARG A 360 -46.69 -42.20 31.34
N THR A 361 -46.92 -43.40 30.83
CA THR A 361 -46.08 -43.98 29.77
C THR A 361 -46.24 -43.22 28.44
N ASN A 362 -47.45 -42.78 28.10
CA ASN A 362 -47.68 -41.88 26.96
C ASN A 362 -47.01 -40.50 27.16
N LEU A 363 -47.04 -39.93 28.37
CA LEU A 363 -46.37 -38.66 28.68
C LEU A 363 -44.85 -38.80 28.49
N ALA A 364 -44.23 -39.82 29.07
CA ALA A 364 -42.79 -40.08 28.92
C ALA A 364 -42.38 -40.30 27.45
N ALA A 365 -43.23 -40.98 26.65
CA ALA A 365 -43.01 -41.12 25.21
C ALA A 365 -43.09 -39.78 24.46
N LEU A 366 -44.03 -38.91 24.83
CA LEU A 366 -44.15 -37.56 24.26
C LEU A 366 -42.95 -36.66 24.65
N GLU A 367 -42.46 -36.76 25.90
CA GLU A 367 -41.24 -36.07 26.35
C GLU A 367 -39.99 -36.58 25.62
N GLN A 368 -39.89 -37.89 25.36
CA GLN A 368 -38.81 -38.47 24.54
C GLN A 368 -38.88 -37.99 23.08
N ILE A 369 -40.07 -37.93 22.48
CA ILE A 369 -40.27 -37.39 21.13
C ILE A 369 -39.94 -35.88 21.08
N GLN A 370 -40.35 -35.12 22.09
CA GLN A 370 -40.08 -33.68 22.17
C GLN A 370 -38.59 -33.38 22.34
N THR A 371 -37.88 -34.13 23.18
CA THR A 371 -36.42 -33.99 23.35
C THR A 371 -35.66 -34.41 22.09
N SER A 372 -36.02 -35.55 21.47
CA SER A 372 -35.46 -35.98 20.18
C SER A 372 -35.67 -34.93 19.08
N LYS A 373 -36.90 -34.42 18.92
CA LYS A 373 -37.21 -33.35 17.95
C LYS A 373 -36.46 -32.04 18.25
N THR A 374 -36.19 -31.74 19.52
CA THR A 374 -35.38 -30.57 19.91
C THR A 374 -33.90 -30.76 19.51
N GLN A 375 -33.36 -31.97 19.64
CA GLN A 375 -32.02 -32.31 19.16
C GLN A 375 -31.92 -32.23 17.63
N GLU A 376 -32.91 -32.76 16.90
CA GLU A 376 -33.02 -32.62 15.44
C GLU A 376 -33.06 -31.15 15.00
N MET A 377 -33.90 -30.33 15.64
CA MET A 377 -34.00 -28.90 15.36
C MET A 377 -32.71 -28.12 15.65
N ASN A 378 -31.90 -28.57 16.62
CA ASN A 378 -30.58 -27.98 16.87
C ASN A 378 -29.56 -28.44 15.82
N LEU A 379 -29.50 -29.73 15.49
CA LEU A 379 -28.64 -30.24 14.43
C LEU A 379 -28.92 -29.56 13.07
N LEU A 380 -30.20 -29.30 12.75
CA LEU A 380 -30.59 -28.56 11.56
C LEU A 380 -30.20 -27.07 11.61
N ARG A 381 -30.17 -26.43 12.79
CA ARG A 381 -29.63 -25.07 12.96
C ARG A 381 -28.12 -25.06 12.76
N ASP A 382 -27.40 -26.02 13.32
CA ASP A 382 -25.95 -26.14 13.21
C ASP A 382 -25.54 -26.40 11.75
N GLN A 383 -26.27 -27.26 11.04
CA GLN A 383 -26.10 -27.48 9.59
C GLN A 383 -26.41 -26.20 8.78
N ALA A 384 -27.48 -25.48 9.10
CA ALA A 384 -27.81 -24.22 8.42
C ALA A 384 -26.76 -23.12 8.68
N ALA A 385 -26.18 -23.07 9.88
CA ALA A 385 -25.09 -22.16 10.24
C ALA A 385 -23.78 -22.53 9.51
N ALA A 386 -23.45 -23.81 9.42
CA ALA A 386 -22.29 -24.30 8.67
C ALA A 386 -22.42 -23.97 7.17
N LEU A 387 -23.57 -24.29 6.55
CA LEU A 387 -23.84 -23.94 5.14
C LEU A 387 -23.86 -22.41 4.91
N GLY A 388 -24.30 -21.63 5.89
CA GLY A 388 -24.21 -20.17 5.86
C GLY A 388 -22.76 -19.66 5.86
N ALA A 389 -21.90 -20.26 6.69
CA ALA A 389 -20.47 -19.94 6.75
C ALA A 389 -19.73 -20.37 5.47
N GLU A 390 -20.01 -21.57 4.93
CA GLU A 390 -19.48 -22.03 3.64
C GLU A 390 -19.91 -21.09 2.50
N LEU A 391 -21.17 -20.67 2.47
CA LEU A 391 -21.68 -19.72 1.47
C LEU A 391 -20.99 -18.35 1.59
N GLN A 392 -20.77 -17.85 2.81
CA GLN A 392 -20.07 -16.59 3.05
C GLN A 392 -18.58 -16.69 2.66
N GLN A 393 -17.92 -17.82 2.93
CA GLN A 393 -16.56 -18.09 2.48
C GLN A 393 -16.48 -18.12 0.95
N GLN A 394 -17.39 -18.84 0.27
CA GLN A 394 -17.42 -18.88 -1.19
C GLN A 394 -17.74 -17.51 -1.83
N GLN A 395 -18.49 -16.64 -1.13
CA GLN A 395 -18.67 -15.25 -1.55
C GLN A 395 -17.37 -14.44 -1.43
N SER A 396 -16.64 -14.55 -0.31
CA SER A 396 -15.38 -13.81 -0.12
C SER A 396 -14.25 -14.31 -1.05
N GLU A 397 -14.17 -15.62 -1.32
CA GLU A 397 -13.26 -16.20 -2.31
C GLU A 397 -13.58 -15.68 -3.72
N LYS A 398 -14.86 -15.62 -4.10
CA LYS A 398 -15.31 -15.06 -5.37
C LYS A 398 -15.00 -13.56 -5.50
N GLU A 399 -15.15 -12.79 -4.42
CA GLU A 399 -14.80 -11.36 -4.38
C GLU A 399 -13.29 -11.14 -4.48
N ALA A 400 -12.47 -11.94 -3.79
CA ALA A 400 -11.01 -11.91 -3.92
C ALA A 400 -10.54 -12.27 -5.34
N LEU A 401 -11.15 -13.29 -5.97
CA LEU A 401 -10.88 -13.65 -7.37
C LEU A 401 -11.34 -12.57 -8.37
N ALA A 402 -12.43 -11.85 -8.07
CA ALA A 402 -12.87 -10.71 -8.87
C ALA A 402 -11.89 -9.53 -8.78
N ALA A 403 -11.38 -9.22 -7.58
CA ALA A 403 -10.33 -8.22 -7.40
C ALA A 403 -9.05 -8.59 -8.16
N GLN A 404 -8.56 -9.84 -8.01
CA GLN A 404 -7.37 -10.33 -8.75
C GLN A 404 -7.56 -10.25 -10.28
N ARG A 405 -8.76 -10.56 -10.79
CA ARG A 405 -9.09 -10.39 -12.22
C ARG A 405 -8.96 -8.92 -12.64
N ASP A 406 -9.45 -8.00 -11.83
CA ASP A 406 -9.49 -6.57 -12.18
C ASP A 406 -8.10 -5.91 -12.04
N ASP A 407 -7.27 -6.37 -11.10
CA ASP A 407 -5.83 -6.05 -11.03
C ASP A 407 -5.09 -6.53 -12.29
N LEU A 408 -5.27 -7.81 -12.67
CA LEU A 408 -4.65 -8.39 -13.88
C LEU A 408 -5.14 -7.71 -15.17
N ASN A 409 -6.42 -7.34 -15.24
CA ASN A 409 -6.97 -6.57 -16.35
C ASN A 409 -6.40 -5.15 -16.41
N THR A 410 -6.13 -4.53 -15.26
CA THR A 410 -5.47 -3.21 -15.18
C THR A 410 -4.02 -3.30 -15.65
N GLN A 411 -3.26 -4.29 -15.18
CA GLN A 411 -1.89 -4.57 -15.64
C GLN A 411 -1.85 -4.88 -17.15
N LEU A 412 -2.83 -5.61 -17.68
CA LEU A 412 -2.96 -5.87 -19.11
C LEU A 412 -3.24 -4.58 -19.90
N GLN A 413 -4.12 -3.69 -19.41
CA GLN A 413 -4.34 -2.40 -20.05
C GLN A 413 -3.10 -1.51 -20.01
N GLU A 414 -2.33 -1.51 -18.92
CA GLU A 414 -1.06 -0.77 -18.82
C GLU A 414 -0.01 -1.33 -19.78
N SER A 415 0.10 -2.66 -19.89
CA SER A 415 0.95 -3.33 -20.87
C SER A 415 0.54 -2.98 -22.32
N LEU A 416 -0.75 -2.95 -22.62
CA LEU A 416 -1.28 -2.55 -23.93
C LEU A 416 -1.02 -1.06 -24.23
N ARG A 417 -1.18 -0.16 -23.24
CA ARG A 417 -0.80 1.26 -23.36
C ARG A 417 0.71 1.44 -23.60
N ALA A 418 1.55 0.70 -22.89
CA ALA A 418 3.01 0.71 -23.08
C ALA A 418 3.41 0.17 -24.46
N ASN A 419 2.84 -0.95 -24.90
CA ASN A 419 3.06 -1.49 -26.24
C ASN A 419 2.58 -0.52 -27.34
N THR A 420 1.48 0.20 -27.12
CA THR A 420 0.98 1.21 -28.06
C THR A 420 1.99 2.36 -28.19
N ARG A 421 2.47 2.91 -27.07
CA ARG A 421 3.54 3.94 -27.03
C ARG A 421 4.83 3.47 -27.72
N LEU A 422 5.22 2.21 -27.57
CA LEU A 422 6.38 1.63 -28.26
C LEU A 422 6.15 1.48 -29.77
N VAL A 423 4.94 1.14 -30.21
CA VAL A 423 4.59 1.10 -31.64
C VAL A 423 4.54 2.50 -32.24
N GLU A 424 4.01 3.50 -31.52
CA GLU A 424 4.06 4.91 -31.90
C GLU A 424 5.51 5.39 -32.07
N GLN A 425 6.39 5.14 -31.09
CA GLN A 425 7.82 5.47 -31.17
C GLN A 425 8.55 4.76 -32.33
N LEU A 426 8.24 3.49 -32.59
CA LEU A 426 8.79 2.76 -33.74
C LEU A 426 8.29 3.33 -35.08
N GLN A 427 7.07 3.85 -35.13
CA GLN A 427 6.52 4.51 -36.32
C GLN A 427 7.14 5.91 -36.51
N GLU A 428 7.39 6.66 -35.44
CA GLU A 428 8.12 7.94 -35.48
C GLU A 428 9.55 7.76 -35.97
N LEU A 429 10.32 6.83 -35.37
CA LEU A 429 11.67 6.47 -35.81
C LEU A 429 11.69 5.92 -37.25
N GLY A 430 10.62 5.24 -37.68
CA GLY A 430 10.42 4.82 -39.06
C GLY A 430 10.33 6.01 -40.02
N GLN A 431 9.51 7.01 -39.69
CA GLN A 431 9.39 8.24 -40.47
C GLN A 431 10.68 9.07 -40.47
N GLU A 432 11.37 9.18 -39.34
CA GLU A 432 12.66 9.90 -39.28
C GLU A 432 13.72 9.23 -40.16
N LYS A 433 13.81 7.89 -40.11
CA LYS A 433 14.66 7.11 -41.02
C LYS A 433 14.31 7.36 -42.48
N GLU A 434 13.02 7.44 -42.84
CA GLU A 434 12.59 7.73 -44.21
C GLU A 434 12.95 9.16 -44.65
N ARG A 435 12.81 10.17 -43.78
CA ARG A 435 13.27 11.55 -44.04
C ARG A 435 14.79 11.60 -44.25
N LEU A 436 15.57 10.98 -43.35
CA LEU A 436 17.03 10.93 -43.45
C LEU A 436 17.51 10.18 -44.70
N LEU A 437 16.76 9.18 -45.18
CA LEU A 437 17.04 8.52 -46.46
C LEU A 437 16.75 9.45 -47.65
N GLN A 438 15.68 10.25 -47.60
CA GLN A 438 15.38 11.26 -48.64
C GLN A 438 16.45 12.37 -48.67
N GLU A 439 16.86 12.89 -47.52
CA GLU A 439 17.95 13.86 -47.40
C GLU A 439 19.29 13.30 -47.93
N LEU A 440 19.60 12.03 -47.63
CA LEU A 440 20.77 11.34 -48.17
C LEU A 440 20.69 11.15 -49.69
N GLU A 441 19.51 10.85 -50.23
CA GLU A 441 19.25 10.73 -51.67
C GLU A 441 19.43 12.08 -52.39
N GLU A 442 19.02 13.19 -51.78
CA GLU A 442 19.24 14.55 -52.29
C GLU A 442 20.71 15.00 -52.17
N ALA A 443 21.38 14.65 -51.07
CA ALA A 443 22.82 14.84 -50.91
C ALA A 443 23.62 14.06 -51.98
N ARG A 444 23.20 12.84 -52.31
CA ARG A 444 23.76 12.06 -53.43
C ARG A 444 23.51 12.73 -54.77
N LYS A 445 22.26 13.08 -55.10
CA LYS A 445 21.91 13.77 -56.37
C LYS A 445 22.66 15.09 -56.55
N THR A 446 22.92 15.84 -55.47
CA THR A 446 23.71 17.07 -55.53
C THR A 446 25.22 16.82 -55.63
N ALA A 447 25.75 15.75 -55.00
CA ALA A 447 27.12 15.30 -55.20
C ALA A 447 27.37 14.78 -56.62
N GLU A 448 26.43 14.02 -57.20
CA GLU A 448 26.47 13.53 -58.58
C GLU A 448 26.44 14.70 -59.59
N LYS A 449 25.58 15.70 -59.37
CA LYS A 449 25.60 16.94 -60.18
C LYS A 449 26.94 17.68 -60.09
N ARG A 450 27.53 17.80 -58.89
CA ARG A 450 28.88 18.38 -58.72
C ARG A 450 29.95 17.57 -59.45
N LYS A 451 29.89 16.23 -59.37
CA LYS A 451 30.79 15.33 -60.11
C LYS A 451 30.65 15.54 -61.62
N ALA A 452 29.42 15.55 -62.13
CA ALA A 452 29.16 15.76 -63.56
C ALA A 452 29.71 17.10 -64.07
N MET A 453 29.49 18.20 -63.34
CA MET A 453 30.08 19.50 -63.70
C MET A 453 31.62 19.50 -63.65
N LEU A 454 32.23 18.79 -62.71
CA LEU A 454 33.70 18.65 -62.65
C LEU A 454 34.26 17.74 -63.77
N ASP A 455 33.56 16.65 -64.12
CA ASP A 455 33.91 15.80 -65.25
C ASP A 455 33.78 16.60 -66.58
N GLU A 456 32.73 17.42 -66.71
CA GLU A 456 32.48 18.30 -67.86
C GLU A 456 33.55 19.38 -68.00
N MET A 457 33.85 20.14 -66.94
CA MET A 457 34.97 21.10 -66.92
C MET A 457 36.34 20.43 -67.22
N ALA A 458 36.55 19.19 -66.78
CA ALA A 458 37.77 18.44 -67.09
C ALA A 458 37.82 18.04 -68.57
N ILE A 459 36.68 17.66 -69.18
CA ILE A 459 36.56 17.40 -70.61
C ILE A 459 36.79 18.69 -71.42
N GLU A 460 36.21 19.83 -71.04
CA GLU A 460 36.44 21.13 -71.67
C GLU A 460 37.93 21.52 -71.60
N THR A 461 38.55 21.44 -70.42
CA THR A 461 39.98 21.72 -70.22
C THR A 461 40.87 20.81 -71.09
N LEU A 462 40.49 19.54 -71.27
CA LEU A 462 41.19 18.60 -72.17
C LEU A 462 40.95 18.93 -73.65
N GLN A 463 39.75 19.37 -74.04
CA GLN A 463 39.45 19.81 -75.41
C GLN A 463 40.21 21.09 -75.76
N GLU A 464 40.24 22.10 -74.89
CA GLU A 464 41.03 23.33 -75.09
C GLU A 464 42.52 23.02 -75.17
N LYS A 465 43.04 22.14 -74.30
CA LYS A 465 44.41 21.64 -74.38
C LYS A 465 44.68 20.82 -75.66
N GLY A 466 43.64 20.28 -76.29
CA GLY A 466 43.66 19.72 -77.64
C GLY A 466 43.79 20.81 -78.71
N ARG A 467 42.85 21.78 -78.72
CA ARG A 467 42.86 22.93 -79.65
C ARG A 467 44.18 23.69 -79.61
N HIS A 468 44.67 24.06 -78.43
CA HIS A 468 45.97 24.73 -78.26
C HIS A 468 47.15 23.88 -78.77
N LYS A 469 47.10 22.54 -78.68
CA LYS A 469 48.11 21.65 -79.29
C LYS A 469 48.03 21.65 -80.82
N GLU A 470 46.82 21.62 -81.37
CA GLU A 470 46.58 21.67 -82.81
C GLU A 470 47.00 23.03 -83.39
N GLU A 471 46.65 24.13 -82.73
CA GLU A 471 47.11 25.49 -83.05
C GLU A 471 48.63 25.60 -83.00
N LEU A 472 49.28 25.13 -81.93
CA LEU A 472 50.76 25.08 -81.85
C LEU A 472 51.37 24.20 -82.94
N SER A 473 50.72 23.10 -83.34
CA SER A 473 51.17 22.25 -84.44
C SER A 473 50.99 22.92 -85.79
N ASN A 474 49.89 23.64 -86.00
CA ASN A 474 49.61 24.41 -87.21
C ASN A 474 50.57 25.60 -87.35
N LEU A 475 50.87 26.30 -86.26
CA LEU A 475 51.86 27.39 -86.21
C LEU A 475 53.28 26.88 -86.47
N ARG A 476 53.65 25.72 -85.91
CA ARG A 476 54.92 25.05 -86.24
C ARG A 476 55.00 24.68 -87.72
N LEU A 477 53.93 24.13 -88.28
CA LEU A 477 53.86 23.76 -89.70
C LEU A 477 53.86 25.00 -90.63
N GLN A 478 53.27 26.11 -90.21
CA GLN A 478 53.39 27.40 -90.91
C GLN A 478 54.84 27.90 -90.87
N HIS A 479 55.47 27.92 -89.70
CA HIS A 479 56.87 28.33 -89.56
C HIS A 479 57.83 27.43 -90.36
N GLU A 480 57.61 26.11 -90.37
CA GLU A 480 58.38 25.17 -91.20
C GLU A 480 58.21 25.48 -92.70
N LYS A 481 56.97 25.76 -93.16
CA LYS A 481 56.70 26.20 -94.55
C LYS A 481 57.37 27.54 -94.86
N GLU A 482 57.41 28.49 -93.93
CA GLU A 482 58.12 29.76 -94.08
C GLU A 482 59.63 29.57 -94.17
N VAL A 483 60.23 28.75 -93.29
CA VAL A 483 61.65 28.41 -93.32
C VAL A 483 62.02 27.70 -94.63
N LEU A 484 61.18 26.77 -95.11
CA LEU A 484 61.35 26.13 -96.43
C LEU A 484 61.19 27.13 -97.58
N ALA A 485 60.25 28.07 -97.50
CA ALA A 485 60.06 29.11 -98.51
C ALA A 485 61.24 30.11 -98.53
N VAL A 486 61.81 30.45 -97.38
CA VAL A 486 63.04 31.27 -97.24
C VAL A 486 64.25 30.50 -97.78
N ARG A 487 64.40 29.22 -97.46
CA ARG A 487 65.44 28.35 -98.04
C ARG A 487 65.31 28.30 -99.56
N ALA A 488 64.10 28.14 -100.09
CA ALA A 488 63.83 28.14 -101.53
C ALA A 488 63.98 29.52 -102.21
N ARG A 489 64.06 30.63 -101.46
CA ARG A 489 64.50 31.94 -101.95
C ARG A 489 66.02 32.01 -102.01
N TYR A 490 66.71 31.71 -100.90
CA TYR A 490 68.18 31.67 -100.87
C TYR A 490 68.78 30.69 -101.89
N GLU A 491 68.16 29.53 -102.11
CA GLU A 491 68.59 28.61 -103.16
C GLU A 491 68.38 29.17 -104.58
N ARG A 492 67.40 30.04 -104.81
CA ARG A 492 67.22 30.73 -106.11
C ARG A 492 68.23 31.84 -106.28
N GLU A 493 68.40 32.69 -105.28
CA GLU A 493 69.46 33.72 -105.23
C GLU A 493 70.85 33.10 -105.44
N LEU A 494 71.13 31.95 -104.83
CA LEU A 494 72.35 31.16 -105.07
C LEU A 494 72.45 30.66 -106.52
N ARG A 495 71.39 30.13 -107.13
CA ARG A 495 71.40 29.71 -108.55
C ARG A 495 71.64 30.91 -109.47
N GLU A 496 70.94 32.01 -109.25
CA GLU A 496 71.07 33.27 -110.01
C GLU A 496 72.48 33.86 -109.90
N LEU A 497 73.09 33.84 -108.70
CA LEU A 497 74.49 34.21 -108.49
C LEU A 497 75.47 33.27 -109.21
N HIS A 498 75.23 31.95 -109.18
CA HIS A 498 76.07 30.98 -109.92
C HIS A 498 75.97 31.18 -111.44
N GLU A 499 74.77 31.47 -111.98
CA GLU A 499 74.62 31.81 -113.38
C GLU A 499 75.27 33.15 -113.73
N HIS A 500 75.14 34.18 -112.89
CA HIS A 500 75.77 35.48 -113.13
C HIS A 500 77.31 35.36 -113.10
N LYS A 501 77.86 34.64 -112.12
CA LYS A 501 79.29 34.28 -112.07
C LYS A 501 79.72 33.48 -113.31
N LYS A 502 78.90 32.52 -113.77
CA LYS A 502 79.19 31.77 -115.00
C LYS A 502 79.20 32.67 -116.24
N ARG A 503 78.24 33.59 -116.37
CA ARG A 503 78.22 34.60 -117.46
C ARG A 503 79.51 35.42 -117.43
N GLN A 504 79.91 35.94 -116.27
CA GLN A 504 81.18 36.66 -116.09
C GLN A 504 82.42 35.81 -116.43
N GLU A 505 82.45 34.53 -116.03
CA GLU A 505 83.53 33.61 -116.42
C GLU A 505 83.60 33.38 -117.94
N ASP A 506 82.45 33.24 -118.61
CA ASP A 506 82.38 33.05 -120.06
C ASP A 506 82.73 34.36 -120.81
N GLU A 507 82.39 35.53 -120.26
CA GLU A 507 82.84 36.87 -120.71
C GLU A 507 84.38 36.97 -120.66
N LEU A 508 84.99 36.63 -119.51
CA LEU A 508 86.44 36.62 -119.29
C LEU A 508 87.14 35.59 -120.18
N ARG A 509 86.53 34.41 -120.41
CA ARG A 509 87.02 33.41 -121.38
C ARG A 509 87.01 33.93 -122.82
N ASN A 510 86.10 34.84 -123.18
CA ASN A 510 86.07 35.45 -124.51
C ASN A 510 87.10 36.57 -124.64
N GLN A 511 87.23 37.45 -123.64
CA GLN A 511 88.31 38.44 -123.57
C GLN A 511 89.71 37.79 -123.67
N LEU A 512 89.90 36.63 -123.02
CA LEU A 512 91.14 35.86 -123.09
C LEU A 512 91.39 35.22 -124.48
N LYS A 513 90.36 35.00 -125.31
CA LYS A 513 90.53 34.58 -126.71
C LYS A 513 90.92 35.77 -127.59
N GLU A 514 90.32 36.94 -127.36
CA GLU A 514 90.64 38.17 -128.09
C GLU A 514 92.09 38.61 -127.82
N GLU A 515 92.56 38.55 -126.56
CA GLU A 515 93.96 38.79 -126.23
C GLU A 515 94.91 37.78 -126.89
N LYS A 516 94.52 36.51 -127.01
CA LYS A 516 95.31 35.51 -127.74
C LYS A 516 95.37 35.78 -129.25
N ALA A 517 94.28 36.28 -129.85
CA ALA A 517 94.30 36.70 -131.25
C ALA A 517 95.24 37.89 -131.47
N ARG A 518 95.16 38.92 -130.61
CA ARG A 518 96.12 40.06 -130.61
C ARG A 518 97.57 39.62 -130.38
N SER A 519 97.79 38.63 -129.51
CA SER A 519 99.13 38.07 -129.28
C SER A 519 99.68 37.41 -130.55
N GLN A 520 98.86 36.68 -131.31
CA GLN A 520 99.24 36.08 -132.59
C GLN A 520 99.50 37.13 -133.69
N GLU A 521 98.71 38.21 -133.72
CA GLU A 521 99.00 39.38 -134.56
C GLU A 521 100.36 39.99 -134.18
N LEU A 522 100.65 40.15 -132.89
CA LEU A 522 101.92 40.67 -132.39
C LEU A 522 103.12 39.74 -132.73
N GLU A 523 102.96 38.43 -132.60
CA GLU A 523 103.94 37.42 -133.01
C GLU A 523 104.25 37.52 -134.52
N SER A 524 103.24 37.74 -135.36
CA SER A 524 103.45 37.93 -136.81
C SER A 524 104.26 39.19 -137.13
N VAL A 525 104.04 40.28 -136.39
CA VAL A 525 104.84 41.51 -136.51
C VAL A 525 106.27 41.28 -136.02
N GLN A 526 106.46 40.53 -134.91
CA GLN A 526 107.79 40.20 -134.39
C GLN A 526 108.63 39.42 -135.42
N GLN A 527 108.04 38.47 -136.15
CA GLN A 527 108.74 37.74 -137.22
C GLN A 527 109.30 38.69 -138.30
N THR A 528 108.51 39.68 -138.76
CA THR A 528 108.99 40.67 -139.74
C THR A 528 110.13 41.55 -139.19
N VAL A 529 110.15 41.82 -137.88
CA VAL A 529 111.26 42.54 -137.21
C VAL A 529 112.51 41.68 -137.11
N GLU A 530 112.38 40.35 -136.99
CA GLU A 530 113.53 39.44 -136.92
C GLU A 530 114.18 39.19 -138.28
N GLU A 531 113.40 39.14 -139.38
CA GLU A 531 113.95 39.13 -140.74
C GLU A 531 114.80 40.39 -141.03
N LEU A 532 114.29 41.57 -140.66
CA LEU A 532 115.02 42.84 -140.78
C LEU A 532 116.29 42.88 -139.90
N ARG A 533 116.25 42.29 -138.70
CA ARG A 533 117.42 42.18 -137.82
C ARG A 533 118.52 41.29 -138.40
N LEU A 534 118.17 40.16 -139.01
CA LEU A 534 119.14 39.28 -139.70
C LEU A 534 119.80 39.99 -140.88
N GLN A 535 119.04 40.81 -141.61
CA GLN A 535 119.57 41.63 -142.70
C GLN A 535 120.61 42.65 -142.19
N ILE A 536 120.36 43.31 -141.05
CA ILE A 536 121.32 44.22 -140.40
C ILE A 536 122.57 43.48 -139.91
N GLN A 537 122.43 42.31 -139.26
CA GLN A 537 123.57 41.52 -138.78
C GLN A 537 124.50 41.07 -139.91
N SER A 538 123.97 40.83 -141.12
CA SER A 538 124.80 40.53 -142.30
C SER A 538 125.69 41.71 -142.73
N MET A 539 125.26 42.95 -142.48
CA MET A 539 126.01 44.17 -142.80
C MET A 539 127.12 44.44 -141.77
N ASP A 540 126.82 44.32 -140.47
CA ASP A 540 127.82 44.52 -139.40
C ASP A 540 128.99 43.52 -139.50
N GLY A 541 128.77 42.32 -140.04
CA GLY A 541 129.85 41.36 -140.33
C GLY A 541 130.96 41.89 -141.26
N THR A 542 130.63 42.83 -142.16
CA THR A 542 131.61 43.47 -143.05
C THR A 542 132.36 44.65 -142.41
N LYS A 543 131.78 45.25 -141.36
CA LYS A 543 132.29 46.42 -140.66
C LYS A 543 133.53 46.09 -139.81
N GLY A 544 133.49 44.98 -139.09
CA GLY A 544 134.58 44.48 -138.25
C GLY A 544 135.84 44.02 -139.00
N TRP A 545 135.86 44.07 -140.33
CA TRP A 545 137.06 43.90 -141.15
C TRP A 545 137.85 45.21 -141.30
N PHE A 546 137.15 46.33 -141.49
CA PHE A 546 137.75 47.65 -141.56
C PHE A 546 138.24 48.12 -140.18
N GLU A 547 137.44 47.91 -139.13
CA GLU A 547 137.78 48.33 -137.76
C GLU A 547 139.07 47.68 -137.24
N ARG A 548 139.30 46.40 -137.55
CA ARG A 548 140.57 45.73 -137.20
C ARG A 548 141.76 46.29 -137.98
N ARG A 549 141.60 46.54 -139.28
CA ARG A 549 142.71 47.04 -140.11
C ARG A 549 143.00 48.53 -139.93
N LEU A 550 142.05 49.28 -139.36
CA LEU A 550 142.29 50.60 -138.78
C LEU A 550 143.10 50.45 -137.49
N LYS A 551 142.64 49.59 -136.56
CA LYS A 551 143.27 49.39 -135.26
C LYS A 551 144.71 48.86 -135.34
N ASP A 552 145.01 47.91 -136.23
CA ASP A 552 146.38 47.42 -136.46
C ASP A 552 147.33 48.54 -136.94
N ALA A 553 146.80 49.58 -137.61
CA ALA A 553 147.56 50.75 -138.04
C ALA A 553 147.64 51.84 -136.96
N GLU A 554 146.57 52.02 -136.17
CA GLU A 554 146.54 52.89 -135.00
C GLU A 554 147.54 52.40 -133.95
N GLU A 555 147.52 51.12 -133.55
CA GLU A 555 148.47 50.55 -132.57
C GLU A 555 149.93 50.65 -133.02
N LEU A 556 150.21 50.59 -134.33
CA LEU A 556 151.57 50.71 -134.87
C LEU A 556 152.06 52.16 -135.00
N ILE A 557 151.13 53.12 -135.14
CA ILE A 557 151.41 54.56 -135.02
C ILE A 557 151.54 54.94 -133.55
N GLU A 558 150.68 54.42 -132.67
CA GLU A 558 150.69 54.66 -131.23
C GLU A 558 152.01 54.16 -130.64
N LYS A 559 152.51 52.97 -131.00
CA LYS A 559 153.86 52.52 -130.58
C LYS A 559 155.00 53.45 -130.98
N ARG A 560 154.92 54.07 -132.17
CA ARG A 560 155.89 55.11 -132.60
C ARG A 560 155.71 56.41 -131.81
N GLN A 561 154.49 56.74 -131.43
CA GLN A 561 154.20 57.85 -130.52
C GLN A 561 154.68 57.54 -129.11
N GLU A 562 154.58 56.30 -128.61
CA GLU A 562 155.15 55.86 -127.33
C GLU A 562 156.68 55.97 -127.35
N GLU A 563 157.37 55.45 -128.37
CA GLU A 563 158.84 55.59 -128.49
C GLU A 563 159.29 57.07 -128.50
N HIS A 564 158.58 57.93 -129.25
CA HIS A 564 158.85 59.38 -129.25
C HIS A 564 158.39 60.09 -127.96
N ALA A 565 157.32 59.62 -127.33
CA ALA A 565 156.81 60.13 -126.06
C ALA A 565 157.69 59.71 -124.90
N GLU A 566 158.36 58.55 -124.93
CA GLU A 566 159.37 58.14 -123.94
C GLU A 566 160.68 58.91 -124.12
N ALA A 567 161.09 59.20 -125.37
CA ALA A 567 162.22 60.11 -125.62
C ALA A 567 161.91 61.55 -125.14
N LEU A 568 160.68 62.03 -125.37
CA LEU A 568 160.18 63.26 -124.77
C LEU A 568 160.04 63.14 -123.24
N ARG A 569 159.61 61.99 -122.72
CA ARG A 569 159.45 61.75 -121.28
C ARG A 569 160.80 61.82 -120.60
N LEU A 570 161.88 61.28 -121.16
CA LEU A 570 163.21 61.38 -120.58
C LEU A 570 163.72 62.84 -120.52
N CYS A 571 163.43 63.64 -121.55
CA CYS A 571 163.77 65.06 -121.60
C CYS A 571 162.86 65.93 -120.69
N GLN A 572 161.58 65.56 -120.59
CA GLN A 572 160.61 66.18 -119.69
C GLN A 572 160.76 65.70 -118.24
N GLU A 573 161.33 64.53 -117.97
CA GLU A 573 161.68 64.05 -116.63
C GLU A 573 162.84 64.90 -116.12
N GLN A 574 163.88 65.13 -116.94
CA GLN A 574 164.95 66.09 -116.63
C GLN A 574 164.41 67.51 -116.39
N HIS A 575 163.61 68.06 -117.31
CA HIS A 575 163.01 69.40 -117.13
C HIS A 575 161.95 69.47 -116.00
N THR A 576 161.26 68.39 -115.68
CA THR A 576 160.30 68.36 -114.55
C THR A 576 160.93 68.02 -113.22
N GLU A 577 162.14 67.47 -113.15
CA GLU A 577 162.91 67.43 -111.91
C GLU A 577 163.44 68.82 -111.56
N ASP A 578 163.96 69.57 -112.54
CA ASP A 578 164.27 71.00 -112.40
C ASP A 578 163.03 71.82 -111.99
N LEU A 579 161.88 71.63 -112.66
CA LEU A 579 160.64 72.29 -112.27
C LEU A 579 160.09 71.80 -110.92
N LYS A 580 160.20 70.52 -110.55
CA LYS A 580 159.79 70.05 -109.20
C LYS A 580 160.64 70.70 -108.12
N LEU A 581 161.95 70.87 -108.33
CA LEU A 581 162.81 71.61 -107.40
C LEU A 581 162.38 73.08 -107.31
N LYS A 582 162.09 73.74 -108.44
CA LYS A 582 161.63 75.14 -108.45
C LYS A 582 160.21 75.33 -107.92
N ASP A 583 159.28 74.43 -108.18
CA ASP A 583 157.91 74.49 -107.65
C ASP A 583 157.83 74.06 -106.18
N GLN A 584 158.76 73.24 -105.68
CA GLN A 584 158.91 73.02 -104.23
C GLN A 584 159.46 74.29 -103.55
N GLU A 585 160.44 74.98 -104.13
CA GLU A 585 160.86 76.31 -103.64
C GLU A 585 159.71 77.35 -103.73
N VAL A 586 158.94 77.33 -104.82
CA VAL A 586 157.86 78.30 -105.08
C VAL A 586 156.61 78.04 -104.25
N GLU A 587 156.15 76.80 -104.04
CA GLU A 587 155.07 76.52 -103.09
C GLU A 587 155.56 76.66 -101.64
N ALA A 588 156.78 76.24 -101.28
CA ALA A 588 157.31 76.49 -99.92
C ALA A 588 157.60 77.98 -99.63
N THR A 589 157.57 78.86 -100.64
CA THR A 589 157.54 80.33 -100.46
C THR A 589 156.13 80.89 -100.57
N LYS A 590 155.26 80.44 -101.47
CA LYS A 590 153.83 80.80 -101.54
C LYS A 590 153.06 80.37 -100.30
N GLU A 591 153.41 79.27 -99.64
CA GLU A 591 152.71 78.76 -98.47
C GLU A 591 153.07 79.57 -97.22
N LYS A 592 154.37 79.89 -97.06
CA LYS A 592 154.83 80.94 -96.13
C LYS A 592 154.23 82.30 -96.47
N LEU A 593 154.05 82.61 -97.76
CA LEU A 593 153.35 83.83 -98.18
C LEU A 593 151.89 83.76 -97.71
N ARG A 594 151.13 82.71 -98.00
CA ARG A 594 149.73 82.51 -97.56
C ARG A 594 149.58 82.51 -96.04
N GLU A 595 150.57 82.04 -95.28
CA GLU A 595 150.63 82.18 -93.83
C GLU A 595 150.88 83.62 -93.39
N ILE A 596 151.83 84.31 -94.02
CA ILE A 596 152.07 85.75 -93.80
C ILE A 596 150.89 86.59 -94.28
N GLU A 597 150.14 86.18 -95.30
CA GLU A 597 148.95 86.86 -95.81
C GLU A 597 147.74 86.62 -94.91
N ARG A 598 147.51 85.38 -94.45
CA ARG A 598 146.51 85.09 -93.39
C ARG A 598 146.83 85.86 -92.12
N ALA A 599 148.06 85.80 -91.63
CA ALA A 599 148.50 86.59 -90.48
C ALA A 599 148.40 88.11 -90.75
N ARG A 600 148.72 88.59 -91.96
CA ARG A 600 148.58 90.01 -92.35
C ARG A 600 147.12 90.44 -92.46
N ASP A 601 146.20 89.57 -92.86
CA ASP A 601 144.78 89.88 -92.98
C ASP A 601 144.05 89.72 -91.64
N GLU A 602 144.42 88.75 -90.80
CA GLU A 602 144.06 88.68 -89.37
C GLU A 602 144.62 89.91 -88.61
N HIS A 603 145.85 90.34 -88.94
CA HIS A 603 146.42 91.60 -88.48
C HIS A 603 145.70 92.80 -89.10
N MET A 604 145.17 92.74 -90.31
CA MET A 604 144.41 93.85 -90.91
C MET A 604 143.03 93.96 -90.29
N GLU A 605 142.37 92.84 -89.97
CA GLU A 605 141.15 92.80 -89.18
C GLU A 605 141.38 93.31 -87.75
N THR A 606 142.41 92.84 -87.05
CA THR A 606 142.73 93.36 -85.71
C THR A 606 143.21 94.81 -85.76
N ILE A 607 143.92 95.26 -86.80
CA ILE A 607 144.22 96.68 -87.04
C ILE A 607 142.95 97.47 -87.37
N ASN A 608 141.93 96.88 -88.00
CA ASN A 608 140.66 97.57 -88.27
C ASN A 608 139.76 97.61 -87.02
N ARG A 609 139.75 96.55 -86.19
CA ARG A 609 139.19 96.57 -84.83
C ARG A 609 139.89 97.62 -83.98
N LEU A 610 141.22 97.59 -83.90
CA LEU A 610 142.04 98.56 -83.18
C LEU A 610 141.94 99.97 -83.76
N LYS A 611 141.72 100.17 -85.07
CA LYS A 611 141.45 101.51 -85.64
C LYS A 611 140.06 102.01 -85.25
N GLN A 612 139.07 101.12 -85.15
CA GLN A 612 137.74 101.47 -84.66
C GLN A 612 137.81 101.77 -83.16
N GLU A 613 138.46 100.95 -82.34
CA GLU A 613 138.73 101.19 -80.92
C GLU A 613 139.60 102.44 -80.68
N VAL A 614 140.60 102.72 -81.52
CA VAL A 614 141.40 103.95 -81.47
C VAL A 614 140.55 105.14 -81.89
N LYS A 615 139.60 104.99 -82.82
CA LYS A 615 138.66 106.07 -83.17
C LYS A 615 137.67 106.33 -82.04
N ASP A 616 137.14 105.27 -81.41
CA ASP A 616 136.21 105.34 -80.29
C ASP A 616 136.89 105.84 -79.01
N THR A 617 138.17 105.52 -78.80
CA THR A 617 139.00 106.08 -77.71
C THR A 617 139.61 107.43 -78.06
N VAL A 618 139.74 107.84 -79.33
CA VAL A 618 140.09 109.21 -79.73
C VAL A 618 138.89 110.13 -79.58
N ASP A 619 137.68 109.74 -79.99
CA ASP A 619 136.47 110.51 -79.67
C ASP A 619 136.14 110.43 -78.16
N GLY A 620 136.49 109.32 -77.49
CA GLY A 620 136.54 109.22 -76.03
C GLY A 620 137.54 110.17 -75.37
N GLN A 621 138.75 110.31 -75.93
CA GLN A 621 139.75 111.30 -75.51
C GLN A 621 139.28 112.72 -75.82
N ARG A 622 138.58 112.95 -76.93
CA ARG A 622 137.98 114.24 -77.31
C ARG A 622 136.82 114.63 -76.39
N ILE A 623 136.10 113.64 -75.84
CA ILE A 623 135.16 113.83 -74.73
C ILE A 623 135.92 114.13 -73.42
N LEU A 624 137.04 113.45 -73.17
CA LEU A 624 137.93 113.70 -72.03
C LEU A 624 138.66 115.05 -72.12
N GLU A 625 138.92 115.60 -73.31
CA GLU A 625 139.45 116.94 -73.56
C GLU A 625 138.35 118.00 -73.49
N LYS A 626 137.11 117.69 -73.85
CA LYS A 626 135.95 118.55 -73.56
C LYS A 626 135.70 118.64 -72.05
N LYS A 627 135.84 117.53 -71.31
CA LYS A 627 135.85 117.51 -69.84
C LYS A 627 137.11 118.15 -69.27
N GLY A 628 138.26 117.94 -69.90
CA GLY A 628 139.58 118.43 -69.50
C GLY A 628 139.73 119.92 -69.71
N SER A 629 139.13 120.51 -70.74
CA SER A 629 139.07 121.95 -70.98
C SER A 629 138.00 122.63 -70.12
N ALA A 630 136.96 121.92 -69.65
CA ALA A 630 136.14 122.37 -68.53
C ALA A 630 136.98 122.39 -67.23
N ALA A 631 137.70 121.31 -66.93
CA ALA A 631 138.63 121.25 -65.80
C ALA A 631 139.77 122.28 -65.92
N LEU A 632 140.22 122.66 -67.12
CA LEU A 632 141.25 123.68 -67.34
C LEU A 632 140.68 125.11 -67.22
N LYS A 633 139.39 125.31 -67.50
CA LYS A 633 138.68 126.56 -67.18
C LYS A 633 138.48 126.70 -65.68
N ASP A 634 138.08 125.64 -64.99
CA ASP A 634 137.97 125.66 -63.53
C ASP A 634 139.34 125.62 -62.83
N LEU A 635 140.41 125.11 -63.46
CA LEU A 635 141.80 125.29 -63.01
C LEU A 635 142.33 126.69 -63.30
N LYS A 636 141.87 127.39 -64.35
CA LYS A 636 142.11 128.84 -64.49
C LYS A 636 141.35 129.65 -63.44
N ARG A 637 140.15 129.23 -63.06
CA ARG A 637 139.37 129.81 -61.96
C ARG A 637 140.03 129.53 -60.61
N GLN A 638 140.48 128.31 -60.37
CA GLN A 638 141.29 127.94 -59.20
C GLN A 638 142.60 128.70 -59.22
N LEU A 639 143.32 128.86 -60.33
CA LEU A 639 144.53 129.68 -60.39
C LEU A 639 144.26 131.16 -60.05
N HIS A 640 143.08 131.68 -60.39
CA HIS A 640 142.64 133.02 -59.99
C HIS A 640 142.26 133.09 -58.49
N LEU A 641 141.85 131.97 -57.89
CA LEU A 641 141.60 131.81 -56.45
C LEU A 641 142.86 131.38 -55.66
N GLU A 642 143.88 130.83 -56.32
CA GLU A 642 145.21 130.52 -55.78
C GLU A 642 146.10 131.77 -55.81
N ARG A 643 145.88 132.69 -56.77
CA ARG A 643 146.32 134.09 -56.59
C ARG A 643 145.70 134.71 -55.34
N LYS A 644 144.44 134.37 -55.00
CA LYS A 644 143.87 134.71 -53.69
C LYS A 644 144.37 133.83 -52.52
N ARG A 645 144.94 132.64 -52.74
CA ARG A 645 145.78 131.97 -51.73
C ARG A 645 147.06 132.78 -51.49
N ALA A 646 147.75 133.26 -52.51
CA ALA A 646 148.93 134.10 -52.33
C ALA A 646 148.58 135.40 -51.56
N ASP A 647 147.58 136.14 -52.02
CA ASP A 647 147.18 137.43 -51.43
C ASP A 647 146.58 137.30 -50.01
N LYS A 648 146.00 136.15 -49.62
CA LYS A 648 145.42 135.94 -48.28
C LYS A 648 146.12 134.89 -47.40
N LEU A 649 147.18 134.23 -47.87
CA LEU A 649 148.20 133.67 -46.98
C LEU A 649 149.06 134.79 -46.36
N GLN A 650 148.98 136.02 -46.90
CA GLN A 650 149.36 137.26 -46.21
C GLN A 650 148.35 137.72 -45.13
N GLU A 651 147.22 137.01 -44.93
CA GLU A 651 146.24 137.30 -43.86
C GLU A 651 145.97 136.13 -42.89
N ARG A 652 145.79 134.88 -43.38
CA ARG A 652 145.44 133.71 -42.54
C ARG A 652 145.97 132.39 -43.15
N LEU A 653 146.74 131.54 -42.45
CA LEU A 653 147.34 131.66 -41.11
C LEU A 653 146.36 131.60 -39.90
N GLN A 654 145.20 130.90 -40.01
CA GLN A 654 144.31 130.71 -38.83
C GLN A 654 143.48 129.39 -38.69
N GLU A 655 142.98 128.68 -39.74
CA GLU A 655 141.91 127.61 -39.65
C GLU A 655 141.98 126.50 -40.79
N ILE A 656 141.29 125.33 -40.84
CA ILE A 656 141.06 124.17 -39.87
C ILE A 656 140.34 122.90 -40.50
N LEU A 657 140.88 121.66 -40.28
CA LEU A 657 140.32 120.25 -40.10
C LEU A 657 139.19 119.52 -40.99
N THR A 658 139.23 118.13 -41.17
CA THR A 658 138.14 117.01 -41.24
C THR A 658 137.78 116.01 -42.48
N ASN A 659 137.46 114.66 -42.26
CA ASN A 659 136.52 113.59 -42.95
C ASN A 659 136.94 112.27 -43.86
N SER A 660 136.18 111.07 -43.94
CA SER A 660 136.32 109.81 -44.88
C SER A 660 135.34 108.49 -44.77
N LYS A 661 135.25 107.45 -45.72
CA LYS A 661 134.57 106.02 -45.65
C LYS A 661 134.56 104.94 -46.88
N SER A 662 134.10 103.62 -46.78
CA SER A 662 134.05 102.47 -47.86
C SER A 662 133.16 101.09 -47.66
N ARG A 663 133.05 100.04 -48.60
CA ARG A 663 132.25 98.68 -48.56
C ARG A 663 132.50 97.49 -49.66
N THR A 664 132.07 96.17 -49.52
CA THR A 664 132.29 94.90 -50.43
C THR A 664 131.27 93.62 -50.44
N GLY A 665 131.39 92.49 -51.26
CA GLY A 665 130.66 91.11 -51.20
C GLY A 665 130.62 90.07 -52.45
N ILE A 666 130.35 88.70 -52.37
CA ILE A 666 130.10 87.61 -53.47
C ILE A 666 129.72 86.07 -53.06
N GLU A 667 129.21 85.12 -53.95
CA GLU A 667 128.60 83.70 -53.68
C GLU A 667 128.63 82.51 -54.81
N ASP A 668 128.53 81.12 -54.57
CA ASP A 668 128.24 79.91 -55.54
C ASP A 668 128.16 78.34 -55.05
N LEU A 669 127.66 77.30 -55.85
CA LEU A 669 128.09 75.82 -56.13
C LEU A 669 127.37 74.38 -55.72
N VAL A 670 127.24 73.34 -56.66
CA VAL A 670 127.29 71.77 -56.65
C VAL A 670 126.12 70.67 -56.37
N LEU A 671 126.41 69.32 -56.41
CA LEU A 671 125.63 68.02 -56.31
C LEU A 671 125.33 67.43 -54.86
N ALA A 672 124.24 66.62 -54.64
CA ALA A 672 124.17 65.33 -53.83
C ALA A 672 122.87 64.98 -52.98
N ASP A 673 122.54 63.66 -52.90
CA ASP A 673 122.04 62.78 -51.79
C ASP A 673 120.72 62.86 -50.92
N ILE A 674 120.16 61.64 -50.67
CA ILE A 674 119.55 61.06 -49.41
C ILE A 674 118.05 61.28 -48.95
N SER A 675 117.36 60.13 -48.72
CA SER A 675 116.26 59.78 -47.75
C SER A 675 114.74 60.11 -47.91
N SER A 676 113.95 59.24 -47.27
CA SER A 676 112.47 59.19 -47.07
C SER A 676 111.97 60.16 -45.94
N PRO A 677 110.69 60.22 -45.44
CA PRO A 677 109.55 59.27 -45.56
C PRO A 677 108.12 59.88 -45.66
N SER A 678 107.09 59.06 -45.38
CA SER A 678 105.66 59.35 -45.28
C SER A 678 105.26 60.28 -44.11
N ARG A 679 104.15 61.05 -44.24
CA ARG A 679 102.97 61.07 -43.31
C ARG A 679 101.82 61.97 -43.81
N ALA A 680 100.59 61.64 -43.43
CA ALA A 680 99.33 62.31 -43.82
C ALA A 680 98.99 63.61 -43.07
N GLN A 681 98.00 64.37 -43.58
CA GLN A 681 96.97 65.05 -42.76
C GLN A 681 95.73 65.51 -43.56
N THR A 682 94.54 65.46 -42.91
CA THR A 682 93.27 66.23 -43.14
C THR A 682 92.60 66.24 -44.54
N GLY A 683 91.27 66.28 -44.67
CA GLY A 683 90.14 66.32 -43.71
C GLY A 683 88.80 66.68 -44.42
N ASP A 684 87.71 66.88 -43.66
CA ASP A 684 86.40 67.49 -44.09
C ASP A 684 85.48 66.67 -45.06
N SER A 685 84.13 66.67 -45.03
CA SER A 685 83.12 66.85 -43.95
C SER A 685 81.70 66.37 -44.33
N SER A 686 80.98 65.75 -43.38
CA SER A 686 79.49 65.68 -43.28
C SER A 686 78.72 64.85 -44.36
N SER A 687 77.41 64.54 -44.27
CA SER A 687 76.29 65.12 -43.50
C SER A 687 75.08 64.16 -43.27
N ILE A 688 74.27 64.47 -42.24
CA ILE A 688 72.82 64.16 -42.05
C ILE A 688 72.39 62.73 -41.62
N SER A 689 71.25 62.67 -40.90
CA SER A 689 70.77 61.58 -40.05
C SER A 689 69.27 61.25 -40.23
N SER A 690 68.85 60.10 -39.63
CA SER A 690 67.58 59.91 -38.89
C SER A 690 66.35 59.17 -39.49
N PHE A 691 65.81 58.29 -38.63
CA PHE A 691 64.41 57.83 -38.41
C PHE A 691 63.73 56.69 -39.21
N SER A 692 63.31 55.67 -38.43
CA SER A 692 62.10 54.83 -38.56
C SER A 692 62.02 53.80 -39.72
N TYR A 693 61.37 52.62 -39.61
CA TYR A 693 60.26 52.18 -38.74
C TYR A 693 60.10 50.64 -38.72
N ARG A 694 59.59 50.08 -37.60
CA ARG A 694 59.11 48.68 -37.31
C ARG A 694 60.01 47.44 -37.57
N GLU A 695 60.06 46.36 -36.77
CA GLU A 695 59.20 45.68 -35.73
C GLU A 695 58.43 44.45 -36.28
N ILE A 696 58.18 43.44 -35.40
CA ILE A 696 57.33 42.23 -35.57
C ILE A 696 57.97 41.07 -36.38
N MET A 697 58.12 39.82 -35.89
CA MET A 697 57.99 39.22 -34.54
C MET A 697 58.47 37.73 -34.54
N LYS A 698 58.29 37.04 -33.39
CA LYS A 698 58.05 35.57 -33.25
C LYS A 698 59.24 34.61 -33.48
N GLU A 699 59.33 33.45 -32.81
CA GLU A 699 58.58 32.93 -31.66
C GLU A 699 59.44 31.94 -30.84
N GLY A 700 59.21 31.83 -29.52
CA GLY A 700 59.82 30.79 -28.68
C GLY A 700 59.10 29.44 -28.83
N SER A 701 59.74 28.33 -28.44
CA SER A 701 59.16 27.00 -28.62
C SER A 701 59.56 25.96 -27.56
N VAL A 702 58.57 25.12 -27.24
CA VAL A 702 58.66 23.80 -26.57
C VAL A 702 58.97 23.80 -25.06
N ALA A 703 58.26 22.89 -24.36
CA ALA A 703 58.24 22.68 -22.93
C ALA A 703 59.25 21.62 -22.44
N GLY A 704 59.38 21.44 -21.11
CA GLY A 704 59.66 20.11 -20.56
C GLY A 704 60.46 20.01 -19.25
N SER A 705 59.79 19.54 -18.19
CA SER A 705 60.31 18.63 -17.15
C SER A 705 61.53 19.00 -16.26
N ASN A 706 61.21 19.33 -15.00
CA ASN A 706 61.81 18.82 -13.74
C ASN A 706 63.31 19.06 -13.37
N LYS A 707 63.47 19.65 -12.17
CA LYS A 707 64.47 19.37 -11.11
C LYS A 707 65.94 19.08 -11.52
N SER A 708 66.86 19.98 -11.16
CA SER A 708 67.54 19.91 -9.83
C SER A 708 68.72 20.89 -9.71
N THR A 709 68.94 21.45 -8.51
CA THR A 709 70.26 21.91 -8.00
C THR A 709 70.14 22.20 -6.49
N THR A 710 71.26 22.18 -5.76
CA THR A 710 71.32 22.25 -4.28
C THR A 710 72.55 23.03 -3.79
N GLY A 711 72.41 23.87 -2.76
CA GLY A 711 73.54 24.55 -2.11
C GLY A 711 73.13 25.48 -0.94
N SER A 712 73.48 25.09 0.29
CA SER A 712 73.31 25.83 1.57
C SER A 712 74.49 26.82 1.81
N PRO A 713 74.57 27.67 2.89
CA PRO A 713 73.79 27.81 4.15
C PRO A 713 73.10 29.20 4.34
N GLN A 714 72.08 29.43 5.21
CA GLN A 714 72.05 29.46 6.71
C GLN A 714 72.87 30.65 7.32
N SER A 715 72.41 31.47 8.31
CA SER A 715 71.31 31.35 9.30
C SER A 715 70.86 32.74 9.87
N GLN A 716 69.66 32.83 10.49
CA GLN A 716 69.20 33.84 11.50
C GLN A 716 69.05 35.33 11.03
N SER A 717 68.19 36.21 11.58
CA SER A 717 67.14 36.16 12.63
C SER A 717 66.00 37.20 12.38
N GLN A 718 64.91 37.16 13.15
CA GLN A 718 63.79 38.15 13.17
C GLN A 718 64.21 39.54 13.72
N PRO A 719 63.37 40.61 13.65
CA PRO A 719 62.15 40.87 12.85
C PRO A 719 62.32 42.10 11.91
N PRO A 720 61.24 42.61 11.25
CA PRO A 720 60.53 43.76 11.84
C PRO A 720 58.98 43.66 11.78
N ARG A 721 58.30 44.67 12.33
CA ARG A 721 56.83 44.83 12.40
C ARG A 721 56.31 45.73 11.24
N PRO A 722 54.98 45.95 11.06
CA PRO A 722 54.44 46.47 9.81
C PRO A 722 54.69 47.97 9.62
N ALA A 723 54.35 48.48 8.43
CA ALA A 723 53.97 49.88 8.29
C ALA A 723 52.60 50.07 8.98
N ASP A 724 52.50 51.09 9.83
CA ASP A 724 51.27 51.36 10.57
C ASP A 724 50.15 51.84 9.63
N LEU A 725 49.23 50.94 9.31
CA LEU A 725 47.85 51.33 9.03
C LEU A 725 47.26 51.84 10.35
N SER A 726 46.57 52.97 10.31
CA SER A 726 45.94 53.54 11.50
C SER A 726 44.88 52.59 12.09
N ASP A 727 44.56 52.74 13.37
CA ASP A 727 43.44 52.00 13.99
C ASP A 727 42.11 52.25 13.25
N GLU A 728 41.96 53.39 12.57
CA GLU A 728 40.83 53.70 11.70
C GLU A 728 40.87 52.85 10.41
N GLU A 729 42.00 52.74 9.72
CA GLU A 729 42.15 51.88 8.53
C GLU A 729 42.07 50.38 8.86
N ILE A 730 42.55 49.98 10.03
CA ILE A 730 42.40 48.61 10.55
C ILE A 730 40.93 48.34 10.90
N SER A 731 40.24 49.31 11.50
CA SER A 731 38.80 49.23 11.76
C SER A 731 37.99 49.22 10.46
N GLU A 732 38.32 50.06 9.47
CA GLU A 732 37.73 50.01 8.12
C GLU A 732 37.98 48.67 7.43
N LEU A 733 39.14 48.04 7.60
CA LEU A 733 39.42 46.73 7.01
C LEU A 733 38.67 45.61 7.73
N PHE A 734 38.53 45.64 9.06
CA PHE A 734 37.68 44.69 9.78
C PHE A 734 36.19 44.94 9.50
N GLN A 735 35.77 46.20 9.38
CA GLN A 735 34.40 46.58 9.03
C GLN A 735 34.06 46.15 7.61
N ARG A 736 34.90 46.46 6.61
CA ARG A 736 34.74 45.97 5.22
C ARG A 736 34.81 44.44 5.14
N LEU A 737 35.65 43.79 5.95
CA LEU A 737 35.70 42.33 5.99
C LEU A 737 34.42 41.75 6.60
N ALA A 738 33.87 42.36 7.65
CA ALA A 738 32.60 41.98 8.24
C ALA A 738 31.41 42.24 7.29
N GLU A 739 31.40 43.39 6.61
CA GLU A 739 30.43 43.75 5.57
C GLU A 739 30.51 42.78 4.39
N VAL A 740 31.68 42.50 3.83
CA VAL A 740 31.85 41.51 2.75
C VAL A 740 31.49 40.09 3.22
N GLN A 741 31.77 39.73 4.47
CA GLN A 741 31.35 38.43 5.03
C GLN A 741 29.82 38.37 5.23
N GLN A 742 29.18 39.48 5.59
CA GLN A 742 27.73 39.61 5.75
C GLN A 742 26.99 39.68 4.40
N GLU A 743 27.55 40.39 3.42
CA GLU A 743 27.08 40.38 2.02
C GLU A 743 27.24 38.98 1.42
N LYS A 744 28.37 38.30 1.64
CA LYS A 744 28.58 36.91 1.22
C LYS A 744 27.56 35.98 1.89
N TRP A 745 27.28 36.15 3.19
CA TRP A 745 26.27 35.38 3.89
C TRP A 745 24.85 35.64 3.37
N LEU A 746 24.49 36.91 3.13
CA LEU A 746 23.22 37.32 2.51
C LEU A 746 23.09 36.82 1.07
N LEU A 747 24.19 36.77 0.31
CA LEU A 747 24.22 36.22 -1.04
C LEU A 747 24.11 34.68 -1.02
N GLU A 748 24.74 34.00 -0.06
CA GLU A 748 24.55 32.56 0.16
C GLU A 748 23.12 32.23 0.61
N GLU A 749 22.50 33.04 1.47
CA GLU A 749 21.10 32.90 1.88
C GLU A 749 20.14 33.20 0.71
N LYS A 750 20.43 34.24 -0.09
CA LYS A 750 19.67 34.56 -1.31
C LYS A 750 19.83 33.49 -2.40
N VAL A 751 21.00 32.89 -2.54
CA VAL A 751 21.22 31.73 -3.41
C VAL A 751 20.44 30.53 -2.89
N LYS A 752 20.50 30.19 -1.59
CA LYS A 752 19.67 29.13 -0.99
C LYS A 752 18.16 29.39 -1.19
N HIS A 753 17.71 30.62 -1.04
CA HIS A 753 16.32 30.99 -1.35
C HIS A 753 15.97 30.85 -2.83
N LEU A 754 16.90 31.16 -3.74
CA LEU A 754 16.71 30.92 -5.18
C LEU A 754 16.77 29.43 -5.54
N GLU A 755 17.61 28.63 -4.88
CA GLU A 755 17.69 27.18 -5.03
C GLU A 755 16.40 26.50 -4.52
N VAL A 756 15.94 26.84 -3.32
CA VAL A 756 14.68 26.35 -2.75
C VAL A 756 13.46 26.84 -3.54
N SER A 757 13.47 28.09 -4.02
CA SER A 757 12.42 28.62 -4.90
C SER A 757 12.43 27.94 -6.27
N SER A 758 13.61 27.68 -6.85
CA SER A 758 13.77 26.95 -8.11
C SER A 758 13.35 25.49 -7.98
N ALA A 759 13.69 24.82 -6.87
CA ALA A 759 13.21 23.48 -6.56
C ALA A 759 11.68 23.45 -6.37
N SER A 760 11.12 24.40 -5.62
CA SER A 760 9.66 24.55 -5.45
C SER A 760 8.94 24.86 -6.76
N MET A 761 9.52 25.69 -7.63
CA MET A 761 9.00 25.94 -8.98
C MET A 761 9.15 24.73 -9.89
N ALA A 762 10.24 23.95 -9.79
CA ALA A 762 10.42 22.70 -10.51
C ALA A 762 9.38 21.66 -10.05
N ASP A 763 9.16 21.50 -8.75
CA ASP A 763 8.12 20.63 -8.19
C ASP A 763 6.71 21.08 -8.61
N ASP A 764 6.42 22.38 -8.60
CA ASP A 764 5.11 22.87 -9.02
C ASP A 764 4.92 22.81 -10.54
N LEU A 765 5.99 22.91 -11.34
CA LEU A 765 6.01 22.60 -12.78
C LEU A 765 5.84 21.11 -13.05
N CYS A 766 6.49 20.22 -12.29
CA CYS A 766 6.31 18.77 -12.38
C CYS A 766 4.86 18.39 -12.01
N ARG A 767 4.30 18.95 -10.94
CA ARG A 767 2.89 18.78 -10.56
C ARG A 767 1.94 19.33 -11.62
N LYS A 768 2.19 20.53 -12.17
CA LYS A 768 1.40 21.08 -13.29
C LYS A 768 1.53 20.21 -14.54
N SER A 769 2.70 19.69 -14.84
CA SER A 769 2.95 18.79 -15.98
C SER A 769 2.23 17.46 -15.81
N ALA A 770 2.25 16.86 -14.61
CA ALA A 770 1.49 15.65 -14.29
C ALA A 770 -0.03 15.89 -14.32
N ILE A 771 -0.51 17.04 -13.86
CA ILE A 771 -1.93 17.43 -13.99
C ILE A 771 -2.29 17.61 -15.47
N ILE A 772 -1.46 18.27 -16.28
CA ILE A 772 -1.66 18.43 -17.73
C ILE A 772 -1.60 17.07 -18.43
N GLU A 773 -0.68 16.19 -18.08
CA GLU A 773 -0.56 14.84 -18.63
C GLU A 773 -1.82 14.01 -18.30
N THR A 774 -2.26 14.01 -17.05
CA THR A 774 -3.53 13.39 -16.63
C THR A 774 -4.70 13.96 -17.43
N TYR A 775 -4.84 15.29 -17.50
CA TYR A 775 -5.93 15.94 -18.21
C TYR A 775 -5.88 15.72 -19.73
N VAL A 776 -4.69 15.54 -20.32
CA VAL A 776 -4.49 15.20 -21.74
C VAL A 776 -4.75 13.71 -21.99
N MET A 777 -4.48 12.83 -21.04
CA MET A 777 -4.87 11.42 -21.13
C MET A 777 -6.40 11.28 -21.02
N ASP A 778 -7.04 11.91 -20.04
CA ASP A 778 -8.51 11.94 -19.91
C ASP A 778 -9.18 12.61 -21.13
N SER A 779 -8.68 13.76 -21.58
CA SER A 779 -9.21 14.46 -22.77
C SER A 779 -9.01 13.69 -24.08
N ARG A 780 -8.12 12.68 -24.12
CA ARG A 780 -7.97 11.77 -25.28
C ARG A 780 -8.92 10.57 -25.21
N ILE A 781 -9.53 10.27 -24.07
CA ILE A 781 -10.45 9.14 -23.90
C ILE A 781 -11.87 9.49 -24.39
N ASP A 782 -12.29 10.75 -24.28
CA ASP A 782 -13.68 11.18 -24.49
C ASP A 782 -14.05 11.66 -25.93
N VAL A 783 -13.18 11.45 -26.93
CA VAL A 783 -13.39 11.93 -28.32
C VAL A 783 -13.57 10.78 -29.33
N SER A 784 -14.18 9.67 -28.91
CA SER A 784 -14.50 8.52 -29.80
C SER A 784 -15.75 7.73 -29.36
N GLY A 785 -16.85 8.43 -29.08
CA GLY A 785 -18.16 7.84 -28.80
C GLY A 785 -19.31 8.71 -29.29
N ALA A 786 -20.34 8.12 -29.91
CA ALA A 786 -21.43 8.86 -30.55
C ALA A 786 -22.67 9.03 -29.65
N HIS A 787 -23.15 10.27 -29.53
CA HIS A 787 -24.53 10.68 -29.23
C HIS A 787 -25.29 9.89 -28.13
N GLY A 788 -25.18 10.38 -26.88
CA GLY A 788 -26.09 10.03 -25.78
C GLY A 788 -26.19 11.18 -24.77
N GLN A 789 -27.39 11.48 -24.25
CA GLN A 789 -27.60 12.56 -23.28
C GLN A 789 -27.04 12.21 -21.90
N VAL A 790 -26.21 13.08 -21.33
CA VAL A 790 -25.86 13.10 -19.89
C VAL A 790 -25.83 14.55 -19.39
N ASP A 791 -26.17 14.77 -18.12
CA ASP A 791 -26.54 16.08 -17.57
C ASP A 791 -25.39 17.07 -17.28
N ARG A 792 -25.73 18.36 -17.31
CA ARG A 792 -24.83 19.52 -17.16
C ARG A 792 -24.34 19.77 -15.71
N SER A 793 -24.03 18.72 -14.96
CA SER A 793 -23.75 18.77 -13.52
C SER A 793 -22.25 18.79 -13.17
N SER A 794 -21.41 18.10 -13.94
CA SER A 794 -20.01 17.79 -13.56
C SER A 794 -19.06 19.02 -13.55
N LEU A 795 -19.16 19.89 -14.56
CA LEU A 795 -18.22 21.02 -14.74
C LEU A 795 -18.19 22.05 -13.58
N SER A 796 -19.22 22.08 -12.72
CA SER A 796 -19.23 22.95 -11.53
C SER A 796 -18.48 22.38 -10.31
N SER A 797 -18.03 21.13 -10.37
CA SER A 797 -17.16 20.52 -9.37
C SER A 797 -15.69 20.88 -9.62
N VAL A 798 -15.18 20.58 -10.81
CA VAL A 798 -13.75 20.75 -11.15
C VAL A 798 -13.25 22.19 -11.03
N LEU A 799 -14.11 23.18 -11.31
CA LEU A 799 -13.79 24.61 -11.12
C LEU A 799 -13.63 25.04 -9.64
N ARG A 800 -13.97 24.17 -8.67
CA ARG A 800 -13.84 24.46 -7.24
C ARG A 800 -12.46 24.09 -6.67
N ASP A 801 -11.85 23.04 -7.20
CA ASP A 801 -10.62 22.45 -6.65
C ASP A 801 -9.33 23.03 -7.24
N LEU A 802 -9.43 23.89 -8.26
CA LEU A 802 -8.27 24.57 -8.87
C LEU A 802 -7.71 25.74 -8.03
N VAL A 803 -8.30 26.05 -6.87
CA VAL A 803 -7.86 27.15 -5.98
C VAL A 803 -6.85 26.64 -4.93
N LYS A 804 -5.56 26.61 -5.31
CA LYS A 804 -4.47 26.04 -4.49
C LYS A 804 -4.35 26.67 -3.08
N PRO A 805 -3.78 25.95 -2.08
CA PRO A 805 -3.79 26.35 -0.67
C PRO A 805 -2.83 27.49 -0.25
N GLY A 806 -2.43 28.38 -1.16
CA GLY A 806 -1.65 29.58 -0.80
C GLY A 806 -2.50 30.68 -0.17
N ASP A 807 -3.80 30.71 -0.49
CA ASP A 807 -4.70 31.81 -0.17
C ASP A 807 -5.44 31.66 1.16
N GLU A 808 -5.05 30.82 2.12
CA GLU A 808 -5.81 30.72 3.39
C GLU A 808 -5.97 32.09 4.09
N ASN A 809 -4.91 32.90 4.17
CA ASN A 809 -5.00 34.27 4.71
C ASN A 809 -5.84 35.21 3.82
N LEU A 810 -5.78 35.08 2.50
CA LEU A 810 -6.57 35.91 1.56
C LEU A 810 -8.05 35.49 1.52
N ARG A 811 -8.34 34.21 1.72
CA ARG A 811 -9.66 33.59 1.82
C ARG A 811 -10.28 33.88 3.18
N GLU A 812 -9.50 33.87 4.26
CA GLU A 812 -9.97 34.31 5.58
C GLU A 812 -10.17 35.84 5.63
N MET A 813 -9.31 36.63 4.97
CA MET A 813 -9.49 38.08 4.83
C MET A 813 -10.70 38.41 3.95
N ASN A 814 -10.89 37.73 2.82
CA ASN A 814 -12.10 37.88 2.00
C ASN A 814 -13.34 37.38 2.75
N LYS A 815 -13.25 36.33 3.58
CA LYS A 815 -14.36 35.87 4.43
C LYS A 815 -14.66 36.87 5.55
N LYS A 816 -13.65 37.54 6.13
CA LYS A 816 -13.85 38.64 7.10
C LYS A 816 -14.45 39.87 6.43
N LEU A 817 -14.01 40.23 5.24
CA LEU A 817 -14.60 41.30 4.42
C LEU A 817 -16.03 40.95 3.99
N GLN A 818 -16.29 39.73 3.53
CA GLN A 818 -17.61 39.24 3.13
C GLN A 818 -18.55 39.18 4.33
N ASN A 819 -18.13 38.61 5.47
CA ASN A 819 -18.91 38.64 6.71
C ASN A 819 -19.21 40.09 7.14
N MET A 820 -18.24 41.01 7.05
CA MET A 820 -18.45 42.42 7.37
C MET A 820 -19.38 43.11 6.37
N LEU A 821 -19.32 42.74 5.08
CA LEU A 821 -20.21 43.24 4.03
C LEU A 821 -21.62 42.68 4.18
N GLU A 822 -21.76 41.40 4.56
CA GLU A 822 -23.04 40.74 4.86
C GLU A 822 -23.64 41.25 6.16
N GLU A 823 -22.84 41.55 7.19
CA GLU A 823 -23.29 42.21 8.42
C GLU A 823 -23.72 43.65 8.13
N GLN A 824 -22.95 44.40 7.31
CA GLN A 824 -23.33 45.74 6.87
C GLN A 824 -24.53 45.74 5.93
N LEU A 825 -24.70 44.74 5.07
CA LEU A 825 -25.89 44.57 4.21
C LEU A 825 -27.10 44.12 5.02
N THR A 826 -26.92 43.29 6.06
CA THR A 826 -28.00 42.88 6.96
C THR A 826 -28.40 44.02 7.89
N LYS A 827 -27.44 44.83 8.36
CA LYS A 827 -27.69 46.09 9.07
C LYS A 827 -28.32 47.15 8.16
N ASN A 828 -27.87 47.29 6.91
CA ASN A 828 -28.52 48.17 5.93
C ASN A 828 -29.91 47.66 5.56
N MET A 829 -30.15 46.36 5.42
CA MET A 829 -31.49 45.81 5.17
C MET A 829 -32.40 45.99 6.40
N HIS A 830 -31.88 45.88 7.63
CA HIS A 830 -32.64 46.21 8.83
C HIS A 830 -32.89 47.71 8.95
N LEU A 831 -31.93 48.58 8.62
CA LEU A 831 -32.12 50.02 8.55
C LEU A 831 -33.08 50.41 7.41
N GLN A 832 -33.07 49.70 6.29
CA GLN A 832 -33.95 49.92 5.14
C GLN A 832 -35.34 49.30 5.36
N LYS A 833 -35.47 48.29 6.25
CA LYS A 833 -36.76 47.86 6.81
C LYS A 833 -37.28 48.78 7.90
N VAL A 834 -36.43 49.29 8.80
CA VAL A 834 -36.87 50.23 9.86
C VAL A 834 -37.21 51.60 9.26
N CYS A 835 -36.41 52.11 8.32
CA CYS A 835 -36.77 53.26 7.49
C CYS A 835 -37.91 52.91 6.53
N GLY A 836 -37.97 51.68 6.01
CA GLY A 836 -39.06 51.19 5.15
C GLY A 836 -40.40 51.23 5.87
N GLU A 837 -40.55 50.53 6.98
CA GLU A 837 -41.71 50.52 7.86
C GLU A 837 -42.00 51.91 8.45
N SER A 838 -40.99 52.73 8.76
CA SER A 838 -41.20 54.13 9.21
C SER A 838 -41.68 55.04 8.09
N LEU A 839 -41.27 54.80 6.84
CA LEU A 839 -41.76 55.48 5.65
C LEU A 839 -43.11 54.94 5.20
N GLU A 840 -43.38 53.64 5.28
CA GLU A 840 -44.68 53.02 4.99
C GLU A 840 -45.73 53.42 6.03
N ASN A 841 -45.39 53.51 7.32
CA ASN A 841 -46.27 54.11 8.33
C ASN A 841 -46.48 55.63 8.13
N LYS A 842 -45.68 56.29 7.28
CA LYS A 842 -45.88 57.68 6.83
C LYS A 842 -46.64 57.77 5.50
N CYS A 843 -46.36 56.88 4.55
CA CYS A 843 -46.98 56.82 3.24
C CYS A 843 -48.38 56.20 3.30
N PHE A 844 -48.65 55.25 4.19
CA PHE A 844 -50.01 54.78 4.48
C PHE A 844 -50.86 55.88 5.15
N LYS A 845 -50.23 56.86 5.82
CA LYS A 845 -50.87 58.10 6.31
C LYS A 845 -50.99 59.22 5.26
N LEU A 846 -50.54 59.00 4.02
CA LEU A 846 -50.55 59.99 2.93
C LEU A 846 -51.10 59.45 1.59
N GLY A 847 -51.21 58.12 1.44
CA GLY A 847 -51.47 57.40 0.19
C GLY A 847 -52.94 57.09 -0.07
N GLU A 848 -53.87 57.65 0.70
CA GLU A 848 -55.32 57.50 0.51
C GLU A 848 -55.85 58.31 -0.70
N ASN A 849 -55.01 58.53 -1.73
CA ASN A 849 -55.32 59.34 -2.90
C ASN A 849 -54.69 58.81 -4.22
N GLN A 850 -55.56 58.26 -5.08
CA GLN A 850 -55.56 58.39 -6.55
C GLN A 850 -54.56 57.61 -7.44
N SER A 851 -55.11 56.56 -8.08
CA SER A 851 -55.34 56.43 -9.55
C SER A 851 -54.17 56.31 -10.60
N PRO A 852 -54.26 55.45 -11.66
CA PRO A 852 -53.11 55.07 -12.53
C PRO A 852 -53.24 55.38 -14.05
N LYS A 853 -52.16 55.20 -14.87
CA LYS A 853 -52.22 54.71 -16.31
C LYS A 853 -50.89 54.57 -17.12
N GLU A 854 -50.82 53.47 -17.91
CA GLU A 854 -50.39 53.35 -19.35
C GLU A 854 -48.91 53.25 -19.91
N LYS A 855 -48.81 52.43 -20.99
CA LYS A 855 -47.91 52.40 -22.19
C LYS A 855 -46.51 51.70 -22.17
N LYS A 856 -45.82 51.50 -23.31
CA LYS A 856 -46.01 50.57 -24.48
C LYS A 856 -44.85 50.69 -25.53
N LEU A 857 -44.61 49.63 -26.35
CA LEU A 857 -44.03 49.59 -27.73
C LEU A 857 -42.52 49.80 -28.01
N SER A 858 -41.91 48.89 -28.80
CA SER A 858 -41.37 49.12 -30.18
C SER A 858 -40.56 47.94 -30.77
N SER A 859 -40.68 47.66 -32.10
CA SER A 859 -39.72 46.94 -32.99
C SER A 859 -40.33 46.67 -34.39
N SER A 860 -39.58 46.85 -35.51
CA SER A 860 -39.90 46.29 -36.86
C SER A 860 -38.79 46.52 -37.93
N ARG A 861 -38.86 45.79 -39.06
CA ARG A 861 -38.01 45.80 -40.29
C ARG A 861 -36.64 45.06 -40.17
N GLY A 862 -36.14 44.35 -41.19
CA GLY A 862 -36.67 44.06 -42.54
C GLY A 862 -35.87 42.96 -43.30
N THR A 863 -36.37 42.52 -44.46
CA THR A 863 -35.87 41.43 -45.35
C THR A 863 -35.40 42.01 -46.72
N PRO A 864 -35.08 41.27 -47.84
CA PRO A 864 -35.12 39.81 -48.12
C PRO A 864 -33.98 39.20 -49.01
N ASN A 865 -34.12 37.89 -49.31
CA ASN A 865 -33.52 37.12 -50.44
C ASN A 865 -31.98 36.89 -50.43
N LEU A 866 -31.39 35.92 -51.17
CA LEU A 866 -31.87 35.12 -52.32
C LEU A 866 -31.43 33.63 -52.24
N GLU A 867 -31.91 32.79 -53.16
CA GLU A 867 -31.80 31.32 -53.16
C GLU A 867 -30.44 30.74 -53.59
N ARG A 868 -29.96 29.71 -52.87
CA ARG A 868 -29.58 28.42 -53.48
C ARG A 868 -29.58 27.27 -52.48
#